data_AF-A0A378QLD9-F1
#
_entry.id   AF-A0A378QLD9-F1
#
_cell.length_a   1.000
_cell.length_b   1.000
_cell.length_c   1.000
_cell.angle_alpha   90.00
_cell.angle_beta   90.00
_cell.angle_gamma   90.00
#
_symmetry.space_group_name_H-M   'P 1'
#
loop_
_entity.id
_entity.type
_entity.pdbx_description
1 polymer ?
#
loop_
_entity_poly.entity_id
_entity_poly.type
_entity_poly.pdbx_seq_one_letter_code
_entity_poly.pdbx_strand_id
1 'polypeptide(L)'
;MKTVIVKTYNTNEAINEVRVVTKDGQPTVIKAGKHVNYDFFDESIGRAPNHIITKRQGKDLHVSFEREGVESDLIIEDFYENDEQGLVGIAENGRYYYYIPDTGEVADYVTQLQAGDVEGQALGGEEMLVPFWIMMVNGLPWWPLLGVVPFLIRDKDDDPAPLAEARPNTTPDIVLAQVSEDEKVNGVTINVLDNDSSSNINKAGIKLISPQTNQISTEEDGKKVTVKGQGTWTVDDEGNVTFVREEGFTGNPTPINYIVPNNQGEYSVSTAVAVDYGHALTADNASGKAGTPVTQDVLANDNKDGLVTDTLQLVNPATGETGLALVVAGEGKWELVLGGDNKPTGEMTFTPEDGFTDNPTPIKYRVTTTTGGDYETTVGVSYDSVSYGNGHTRPDVQVGNLGEPVTIDVTTNDNSVDASSVRLIDPANPGTPETPILVDTVKVKDEGTWTVSDGKVTFTPDAGFAGSPKPINYVVKDTDGNQLLPTPINVTYPSMTTADVKTGSYGKPVDVDVLANDKNIVKDSVKIINPSTGEPTNEVVIKGQGTWSVDDKGIVTFKPEDNYTGNPTPINYIGTDSNGHTTLPTPVTVTYPNPTTPDTKIGTPGKPVTQKVTDNDGNVDPSTVKLVDPNNPNNPPSDKVTIPNEGTWTVTPDGEVTFTPDPNFTGNPTPISYVVEDDNGNVLPPTPVVVSYPQPVDGDDTPIATNPDTKPGFKGYPVTQNVVDNDNNVDPTTVKLINPITKQPVDEIVVPNEGTWTVGPNPGGLHSHLCQSWAIKIHHRLTMWSKTLTPMISQGQHRLMLLIQ
;
A
#
# COMPACT_ATOMS: atom_id res chain seq x y z
N MET A 1 7.58 27.40 10.60
CA MET A 1 9.00 27.41 10.96
C MET A 1 9.12 26.62 12.25
N LYS A 2 9.75 25.46 12.15
CA LYS A 2 10.12 24.54 13.22
C LYS A 2 11.58 24.17 13.03
N THR A 3 12.23 23.73 14.10
CA THR A 3 13.64 23.33 14.07
C THR A 3 13.73 21.82 14.07
N VAL A 4 14.37 21.26 13.04
CA VAL A 4 14.72 19.84 12.98
C VAL A 4 16.22 19.72 13.21
N ILE A 5 16.61 18.97 14.23
CA ILE A 5 18.00 18.59 14.47
C ILE A 5 18.32 17.41 13.56
N VAL A 6 19.34 17.55 12.74
CA VAL A 6 19.89 16.50 11.89
C VAL A 6 21.19 16.03 12.52
N LYS A 7 21.21 14.80 13.03
CA LYS A 7 22.40 14.16 13.57
C LYS A 7 22.94 13.17 12.55
N THR A 8 24.20 13.35 12.17
CA THR A 8 24.88 12.40 11.28
C THR A 8 25.66 11.42 12.14
N TYR A 9 25.39 10.14 11.92
CA TYR A 9 25.98 9.05 12.66
C TYR A 9 26.80 8.19 11.74
N ASN A 10 28.08 7.97 12.06
CA ASN A 10 28.79 6.84 11.49
C ASN A 10 28.38 5.57 12.26
N THR A 11 29.00 4.45 11.92
CA THR A 11 28.79 3.22 12.66
C THR A 11 28.97 3.39 14.17
N ASN A 12 29.87 4.21 14.70
CA ASN A 12 30.20 4.18 16.14
C ASN A 12 29.59 5.31 16.98
N GLU A 13 29.31 6.49 16.41
CA GLU A 13 28.95 7.69 17.15
C GLU A 13 28.31 8.77 16.27
N ALA A 14 27.73 9.79 16.91
CA ALA A 14 27.36 11.04 16.22
C ALA A 14 28.64 11.78 15.83
N ILE A 15 28.82 12.01 14.53
CA ILE A 15 29.97 12.75 13.99
C ILE A 15 29.62 14.19 13.64
N ASN A 16 28.34 14.51 13.54
CA ASN A 16 27.87 15.87 13.25
C ASN A 16 26.45 16.07 13.78
N GLU A 17 26.13 17.32 14.17
CA GLU A 17 24.80 17.74 14.54
C GLU A 17 24.55 19.14 13.98
N VAL A 18 23.46 19.30 13.23
CA VAL A 18 23.09 20.58 12.61
C VAL A 18 21.62 20.87 12.88
N ARG A 19 21.30 22.12 13.17
CA ARG A 19 19.93 22.60 13.30
C ARG A 19 19.44 23.14 11.96
N VAL A 20 18.38 22.55 11.45
CA VAL A 20 17.68 22.98 10.24
C VAL A 20 16.44 23.77 10.65
N VAL A 21 16.35 25.02 10.20
CA VAL A 21 15.15 25.85 10.40
C VAL A 21 14.30 25.75 9.15
N THR A 22 13.08 25.24 9.29
CA THR A 22 12.16 25.08 8.15
C THR A 22 11.49 26.40 7.76
N LYS A 23 11.17 26.56 6.46
CA LYS A 23 10.47 27.75 5.90
C LYS A 23 11.20 29.09 6.08
N ASP A 24 12.52 29.10 6.22
CA ASP A 24 13.32 30.34 6.30
C ASP A 24 13.82 30.84 4.93
N GLY A 25 13.55 30.08 3.86
CA GLY A 25 13.95 30.38 2.48
C GLY A 25 15.46 30.20 2.23
N GLN A 26 16.20 29.57 3.14
CA GLN A 26 17.64 29.30 3.02
C GLN A 26 17.93 27.85 3.46
N PRO A 27 18.08 26.90 2.52
CA PRO A 27 18.35 25.51 2.88
C PRO A 27 19.64 25.40 3.70
N THR A 28 19.58 24.59 4.76
CA THR A 28 20.78 24.18 5.48
C THR A 28 21.53 23.16 4.61
N VAL A 29 22.81 23.42 4.34
CA VAL A 29 23.62 22.55 3.46
C VAL A 29 24.66 21.79 4.28
N ILE A 30 24.68 20.46 4.17
CA ILE A 30 25.67 19.58 4.78
C ILE A 30 26.30 18.68 3.71
N LYS A 31 27.50 18.15 3.97
CA LYS A 31 28.19 17.23 3.06
C LYS A 31 27.93 15.78 3.47
N ALA A 32 27.72 14.90 2.50
CA ALA A 32 27.50 13.49 2.74
C ALA A 32 28.72 12.81 3.38
N GLY A 33 28.46 11.95 4.36
CA GLY A 33 29.47 11.07 4.97
C GLY A 33 29.47 9.70 4.32
N LYS A 34 30.56 8.94 4.48
CA LYS A 34 30.64 7.53 4.02
C LYS A 34 30.16 6.59 5.11
N HIS A 35 29.27 5.65 4.78
CA HIS A 35 28.73 4.66 5.72
C HIS A 35 28.08 5.33 6.95
N VAL A 36 27.22 6.33 6.72
CA VAL A 36 26.58 7.14 7.78
C VAL A 36 25.06 7.13 7.65
N ASN A 37 24.36 7.27 8.77
CA ASN A 37 22.92 7.50 8.80
C ASN A 37 22.61 8.93 9.27
N TYR A 38 21.52 9.48 8.76
CA TYR A 38 21.02 10.81 9.13
C TYR A 38 19.76 10.65 9.97
N ASP A 39 19.88 10.94 11.26
CA ASP A 39 18.79 10.92 12.23
C ASP A 39 18.13 12.29 12.31
N PHE A 40 16.81 12.30 12.15
CA PHE A 40 16.01 13.52 12.20
C PHE A 40 15.25 13.60 13.52
N PHE A 41 15.38 14.72 14.21
CA PHE A 41 14.68 14.98 15.46
C PHE A 41 14.00 16.35 15.41
N ASP A 42 12.68 16.37 15.40
CA ASP A 42 11.88 17.59 15.43
C ASP A 42 11.65 18.03 16.88
N GLU A 43 12.24 19.17 17.26
CA GLU A 43 12.18 19.67 18.64
C GLU A 43 10.75 19.96 19.10
N SER A 44 9.81 20.19 18.17
CA SER A 44 8.42 20.56 18.49
C SER A 44 7.56 19.38 18.92
N ILE A 45 7.85 18.18 18.42
CA ILE A 45 7.10 16.95 18.72
C ILE A 45 7.91 15.94 19.52
N GLY A 46 9.19 16.23 19.79
CA GLY A 46 10.08 15.39 20.60
C GLY A 46 10.44 14.06 19.95
N ARG A 47 10.30 13.95 18.63
CA ARG A 47 10.54 12.75 17.83
C ARG A 47 10.83 13.12 16.37
N ALA A 48 11.08 12.15 15.51
CA ALA A 48 11.31 12.41 14.10
C ALA A 48 10.00 12.83 13.37
N PRO A 49 10.06 13.65 12.30
CA PRO A 49 8.91 13.87 11.44
C PRO A 49 8.38 12.56 10.86
N ASN A 50 7.08 12.28 11.00
CA ASN A 50 6.51 11.03 10.47
C ASN A 50 6.57 10.96 8.92
N HIS A 51 6.67 12.11 8.24
CA HIS A 51 6.70 12.24 6.79
C HIS A 51 7.66 13.35 6.35
N ILE A 52 8.39 13.11 5.27
CA ILE A 52 9.30 14.06 4.60
C ILE A 52 9.17 13.94 3.09
N ILE A 53 9.60 14.96 2.36
CA ILE A 53 9.71 14.90 0.89
C ILE A 53 11.18 14.96 0.51
N THR A 54 11.64 13.99 -0.28
CA THR A 54 13.01 13.90 -0.76
C THR A 54 13.06 14.16 -2.26
N LYS A 55 14.13 14.78 -2.73
CA LYS A 55 14.38 15.02 -4.15
C LYS A 55 15.85 14.79 -4.47
N ARG A 56 16.14 13.99 -5.49
CA ARG A 56 17.51 13.87 -5.99
C ARG A 56 17.79 14.95 -7.02
N GLN A 57 18.79 15.78 -6.77
CA GLN A 57 19.27 16.77 -7.72
C GLN A 57 20.74 16.49 -8.07
N GLY A 58 20.94 15.76 -9.17
CA GLY A 58 22.27 15.29 -9.58
C GLY A 58 22.83 14.29 -8.56
N LYS A 59 23.88 14.69 -7.84
CA LYS A 59 24.53 13.89 -6.80
C LYS A 59 24.04 14.23 -5.38
N ASP A 60 23.22 15.25 -5.24
CA ASP A 60 22.78 15.79 -3.96
C ASP A 60 21.37 15.31 -3.62
N LEU A 61 21.10 15.13 -2.32
CA LEU A 61 19.77 14.84 -1.80
C LEU A 61 19.20 16.10 -1.16
N HIS A 62 18.05 16.53 -1.65
CA HIS A 62 17.27 17.63 -1.10
C HIS A 62 16.15 17.05 -0.24
N VAL A 63 15.95 17.60 0.96
CA VAL A 63 14.94 17.16 1.92
C VAL A 63 14.08 18.36 2.33
N SER A 64 12.77 18.17 2.30
CA SER A 64 11.78 19.09 2.87
C SER A 64 11.09 18.39 4.04
N PHE A 65 11.04 19.06 5.19
CA PHE A 65 10.33 18.59 6.39
C PHE A 65 8.88 19.10 6.42
N GLU A 66 8.44 19.70 5.33
CA GLU A 66 7.12 20.27 5.12
C GLU A 66 6.32 19.42 4.14
N ARG A 67 5.03 19.24 4.41
CA ARG A 67 4.14 18.35 3.65
C ARG A 67 3.95 18.74 2.17
N GLU A 68 4.16 20.02 1.85
CA GLU A 68 4.01 20.56 0.49
C GLU A 68 5.28 20.36 -0.36
N GLY A 69 6.46 20.15 0.26
CA GLY A 69 7.71 19.84 -0.44
C GLY A 69 8.26 20.90 -1.40
N VAL A 70 7.70 22.11 -1.39
CA VAL A 70 7.99 23.16 -2.39
C VAL A 70 9.41 23.70 -2.29
N GLU A 71 9.95 23.82 -1.07
CA GLU A 71 11.31 24.30 -0.80
C GLU A 71 12.10 23.24 -0.03
N SER A 72 13.40 23.14 -0.34
CA SER A 72 14.32 22.30 0.42
C SER A 72 14.68 22.99 1.74
N ASP A 73 14.50 22.30 2.86
CA ASP A 73 14.96 22.78 4.16
C ASP A 73 16.40 22.30 4.44
N LEU A 74 16.76 21.11 3.94
CA LEU A 74 18.08 20.50 4.06
C LEU A 74 18.59 20.04 2.69
N ILE A 75 19.87 20.27 2.41
CA ILE A 75 20.59 19.70 1.26
C ILE A 75 21.76 18.89 1.79
N ILE A 76 21.83 17.61 1.43
CA ILE A 76 22.95 16.71 1.69
C ILE A 76 23.74 16.55 0.39
N GLU A 77 24.80 17.32 0.25
CA GLU A 77 25.67 17.31 -0.93
C GLU A 77 26.41 15.98 -1.08
N ASP A 78 26.61 15.52 -2.31
CA ASP A 78 27.30 14.27 -2.62
C ASP A 78 26.64 13.00 -2.02
N PHE A 79 25.37 13.05 -1.62
CA PHE A 79 24.67 11.89 -1.06
C PHE A 79 24.86 10.67 -1.96
N TYR A 80 24.47 10.73 -3.24
CA TYR A 80 24.53 9.58 -4.14
C TYR A 80 25.93 9.16 -4.62
N GLU A 81 27.00 9.79 -4.12
CA GLU A 81 28.39 9.35 -4.33
C GLU A 81 28.89 8.41 -3.21
N ASN A 82 28.06 8.19 -2.19
CA ASN A 82 28.35 7.31 -1.07
C ASN A 82 27.35 6.16 -1.02
N ASP A 83 27.84 4.98 -0.65
CA ASP A 83 27.07 3.78 -0.40
C ASP A 83 26.74 3.64 1.10
N GLU A 84 25.74 2.80 1.42
CA GLU A 84 25.38 2.39 2.78
C GLU A 84 25.02 3.54 3.73
N GLN A 85 24.12 4.41 3.27
CA GLN A 85 23.57 5.52 4.05
C GLN A 85 22.05 5.51 4.03
N GLY A 86 21.43 5.98 5.10
CA GLY A 86 19.98 6.01 5.25
C GLY A 86 19.51 7.22 6.04
N LEU A 87 18.23 7.53 5.87
CA LEU A 87 17.53 8.49 6.71
C LEU A 87 16.77 7.71 7.77
N VAL A 88 16.87 8.13 9.03
CA VAL A 88 16.29 7.42 10.17
C VAL A 88 15.66 8.38 11.16
N GLY A 89 14.82 7.84 12.05
CA GLY A 89 14.22 8.62 13.12
C GLY A 89 13.45 7.80 14.14
N ILE A 90 13.18 8.39 15.30
CA ILE A 90 12.31 7.81 16.33
C ILE A 90 10.85 8.06 15.99
N ALA A 91 10.04 7.00 15.91
CA ALA A 91 8.60 7.07 15.68
C ALA A 91 7.80 7.20 17.00
N GLU A 92 6.46 7.26 16.90
CA GLU A 92 5.53 7.47 18.03
C GLU A 92 5.62 6.39 19.11
N ASN A 93 6.00 5.17 18.73
CA ASN A 93 6.21 4.05 19.64
C ASN A 93 7.60 4.06 20.31
N GLY A 94 8.39 5.12 20.12
CA GLY A 94 9.73 5.27 20.69
C GLY A 94 10.81 4.42 20.02
N ARG A 95 10.50 3.72 18.92
CA ARG A 95 11.45 2.86 18.18
C ARG A 95 12.03 3.58 16.96
N TYR A 96 13.21 3.14 16.54
CA TYR A 96 13.88 3.67 15.36
C TYR A 96 13.41 2.97 14.09
N TYR A 97 13.14 3.75 13.05
CA TYR A 97 12.80 3.25 11.73
C TYR A 97 13.58 4.00 10.65
N TYR A 98 13.69 3.36 9.49
CA TYR A 98 14.10 4.04 8.27
C TYR A 98 12.93 4.89 7.73
N TYR A 99 13.28 5.93 7.00
CA TYR A 99 12.33 6.53 6.06
C TYR A 99 12.25 5.64 4.82
N ILE A 100 11.05 5.17 4.53
CA ILE A 100 10.70 4.32 3.38
C ILE A 100 9.75 5.09 2.46
N PRO A 101 9.72 4.78 1.15
CA PRO A 101 8.86 5.51 0.23
C PRO A 101 7.39 5.24 0.52
N ASP A 102 6.55 6.26 0.37
CA ASP A 102 5.09 6.13 0.51
C ASP A 102 4.50 5.13 -0.49
N THR A 103 5.17 4.94 -1.63
CA THR A 103 4.76 4.01 -2.69
C THR A 103 5.05 2.54 -2.34
N GLY A 104 5.98 2.28 -1.43
CA GLY A 104 6.49 0.94 -1.11
C GLY A 104 7.36 0.30 -2.20
N GLU A 105 7.69 1.01 -3.28
CA GLU A 105 8.47 0.48 -4.40
C GLU A 105 9.98 0.62 -4.12
N VAL A 106 10.77 -0.41 -4.50
CA VAL A 106 12.24 -0.42 -4.26
C VAL A 106 12.96 0.72 -4.99
N ALA A 107 12.46 1.13 -6.14
CA ALA A 107 13.02 2.22 -6.93
C ALA A 107 12.89 3.60 -6.24
N ASP A 108 11.90 3.74 -5.36
CA ASP A 108 11.53 5.03 -4.76
C ASP A 108 12.18 5.24 -3.39
N TYR A 109 12.96 4.26 -2.91
CA TYR A 109 13.77 4.44 -1.70
C TYR A 109 14.71 5.63 -1.88
N VAL A 110 14.89 6.41 -0.82
CA VAL A 110 15.77 7.58 -0.83
C VAL A 110 17.18 7.30 -1.39
N THR A 111 17.69 6.09 -1.20
CA THR A 111 19.01 5.64 -1.70
C THR A 111 19.04 5.25 -3.18
N GLN A 112 17.88 5.04 -3.81
CA GLN A 112 17.73 4.54 -5.18
C GLN A 112 17.10 5.55 -6.15
N LEU A 113 16.61 6.70 -5.68
CA LEU A 113 16.01 7.76 -6.50
C LEU A 113 16.85 8.09 -7.74
N GLN A 114 16.22 8.26 -8.89
CA GLN A 114 16.87 8.75 -10.11
C GLN A 114 17.01 10.28 -10.08
N ALA A 115 17.94 10.81 -10.86
CA ALA A 115 18.19 12.25 -10.87
C ALA A 115 16.97 13.01 -11.43
N GLY A 116 16.35 13.84 -10.59
CA GLY A 116 15.13 14.59 -10.89
C GLY A 116 13.91 14.08 -10.12
N ASP A 117 13.95 12.87 -9.57
CA ASP A 117 12.84 12.27 -8.84
C ASP A 117 12.54 13.05 -7.55
N VAL A 118 11.26 13.13 -7.22
CA VAL A 118 10.73 13.74 -6.00
C VAL A 118 9.79 12.73 -5.39
N GLU A 119 10.10 12.26 -4.18
CA GLU A 119 9.33 11.22 -3.53
C GLU A 119 8.99 11.56 -2.08
N GLY A 120 7.78 11.17 -1.67
CA GLY A 120 7.37 11.18 -0.28
C GLY A 120 7.97 9.99 0.46
N GLN A 121 8.48 10.22 1.66
CA GLN A 121 9.02 9.18 2.51
C GLN A 121 8.36 9.24 3.89
N ALA A 122 7.90 8.09 4.37
CA ALA A 122 7.32 7.93 5.69
C ALA A 122 8.25 7.13 6.60
N LEU A 123 8.24 7.46 7.88
CA LEU A 123 8.98 6.73 8.89
C LEU A 123 8.28 5.39 9.18
N GLY A 124 8.87 4.26 8.78
CA GLY A 124 8.21 2.95 8.90
C GLY A 124 8.99 1.77 8.32
N GLY A 125 8.38 0.59 8.36
CA GLY A 125 9.01 -0.68 7.94
C GLY A 125 9.38 -1.58 9.12
N GLU A 126 10.38 -2.43 8.95
CA GLU A 126 10.92 -3.25 10.05
C GLU A 126 11.58 -2.36 11.11
N GLU A 127 11.33 -2.65 12.38
CA GLU A 127 11.97 -1.96 13.50
C GLU A 127 13.49 -2.13 13.42
N MET A 128 14.22 -1.01 13.46
CA MET A 128 15.66 -1.07 13.70
C MET A 128 15.91 -1.33 15.18
N LEU A 129 16.71 -2.35 15.48
CA LEU A 129 17.41 -2.41 16.77
C LEU A 129 18.14 -1.09 16.97
N VAL A 130 17.99 -0.46 18.15
CA VAL A 130 18.55 0.87 18.45
C VAL A 130 19.98 0.95 17.91
N PRO A 131 20.23 1.81 16.91
CA PRO A 131 21.52 1.80 16.26
C PRO A 131 22.63 2.19 17.25
N PHE A 132 23.69 1.39 17.30
CA PHE A 132 24.69 1.40 18.37
C PHE A 132 25.41 2.75 18.59
N TRP A 133 25.34 3.65 17.63
CA TRP A 133 25.90 4.99 17.63
C TRP A 133 25.08 6.05 18.40
N ILE A 134 23.79 5.81 18.66
CA ILE A 134 22.91 6.71 19.44
C ILE A 134 23.24 6.69 20.94
N MET A 135 23.86 5.62 21.43
CA MET A 135 24.21 5.48 22.85
C MET A 135 25.37 6.39 23.32
N MET A 136 26.03 7.14 22.43
CA MET A 136 27.24 7.92 22.77
C MET A 136 27.05 9.44 23.01
N VAL A 137 25.87 10.04 22.80
CA VAL A 137 25.75 11.52 22.73
C VAL A 137 25.34 12.21 24.04
N ASN A 138 25.11 11.51 25.14
CA ASN A 138 24.85 12.12 26.46
C ASN A 138 25.81 11.62 27.54
N GLY A 139 27.11 11.91 27.36
CA GLY A 139 28.08 12.03 28.45
C GLY A 139 28.22 10.84 29.41
N LEU A 140 28.63 9.66 28.93
CA LEU A 140 29.14 8.55 29.75
C LEU A 140 30.33 7.85 29.04
N PRO A 141 31.33 7.30 29.76
CA PRO A 141 32.65 7.02 29.19
C PRO A 141 32.88 5.55 28.76
N TRP A 142 33.41 5.38 27.53
CA TRP A 142 34.37 4.34 27.05
C TRP A 142 33.84 2.98 26.44
N TRP A 143 34.37 2.70 25.22
CA TRP A 143 34.39 1.55 24.26
C TRP A 143 34.51 0.08 24.75
N PRO A 144 34.51 -0.98 23.86
CA PRO A 144 34.15 -1.10 22.42
C PRO A 144 33.30 -2.35 22.02
N LEU A 145 32.64 -2.24 20.85
CA LEU A 145 32.48 -3.15 19.68
C LEU A 145 32.10 -4.66 19.77
N LEU A 146 31.00 -4.95 19.06
CA LEU A 146 30.77 -5.88 17.92
C LEU A 146 30.61 -7.42 18.10
N GLY A 147 29.59 -7.92 17.37
CA GLY A 147 29.37 -9.31 16.92
C GLY A 147 28.30 -9.33 15.80
N VAL A 148 28.60 -9.88 14.62
CA VAL A 148 28.06 -9.54 13.28
C VAL A 148 27.28 -10.71 12.61
N VAL A 149 26.06 -10.45 12.08
CA VAL A 149 25.42 -10.75 10.74
C VAL A 149 25.34 -12.22 10.22
N PRO A 150 24.49 -12.58 9.20
CA PRO A 150 24.91 -12.50 7.76
C PRO A 150 23.73 -12.25 6.74
N PHE A 151 23.85 -11.82 5.47
CA PHE A 151 24.75 -12.16 4.35
C PHE A 151 24.62 -11.17 3.13
N LEU A 152 25.76 -10.88 2.47
CA LEU A 152 26.09 -10.55 1.05
C LEU A 152 27.36 -9.66 1.10
N ILE A 153 28.54 -9.87 0.50
CA ILE A 153 29.06 -10.64 -0.64
C ILE A 153 30.53 -11.03 -0.37
N ARG A 154 30.94 -12.09 -1.04
CA ARG A 154 32.30 -12.62 -1.18
C ARG A 154 33.08 -11.76 -2.17
N ASP A 155 34.14 -11.08 -1.72
CA ASP A 155 35.28 -10.79 -2.59
C ASP A 155 36.53 -11.51 -2.04
N LYS A 156 37.29 -12.10 -2.97
CA LYS A 156 38.53 -12.79 -2.68
C LYS A 156 39.62 -11.76 -2.49
N ASP A 157 40.36 -11.88 -1.39
CA ASP A 157 41.80 -11.58 -1.22
C ASP A 157 42.03 -10.89 0.13
N ASP A 158 42.07 -11.71 1.19
CA ASP A 158 42.95 -11.58 2.36
C ASP A 158 42.45 -12.56 3.44
N ASP A 159 43.26 -13.57 3.78
CA ASP A 159 42.97 -14.46 4.92
C ASP A 159 43.12 -13.65 6.24
N PRO A 160 42.06 -13.44 7.04
CA PRO A 160 42.22 -12.86 8.36
C PRO A 160 42.51 -13.96 9.39
N ALA A 161 43.24 -13.57 10.44
CA ALA A 161 43.46 -14.37 11.65
C ALA A 161 42.13 -14.93 12.22
N PRO A 162 42.15 -16.03 13.01
CA PRO A 162 40.93 -16.62 13.55
C PRO A 162 40.13 -15.57 14.32
N LEU A 163 38.89 -15.37 13.89
CA LEU A 163 37.95 -14.41 14.46
C LEU A 163 37.77 -14.70 15.94
N ALA A 164 37.89 -13.67 16.79
CA ALA A 164 37.49 -13.75 18.20
C ALA A 164 36.02 -14.21 18.27
N GLU A 165 35.68 -15.03 19.26
CA GLU A 165 34.29 -15.45 19.43
C GLU A 165 33.43 -14.21 19.67
N ALA A 166 32.41 -14.00 18.85
CA ALA A 166 31.54 -12.83 18.96
C ALA A 166 30.95 -12.72 20.38
N ARG A 167 30.79 -11.49 20.88
CA ARG A 167 30.07 -11.25 22.13
C ARG A 167 28.62 -11.73 22.00
N PRO A 168 27.99 -12.20 23.08
CA PRO A 168 26.59 -12.57 23.04
C PRO A 168 25.72 -11.35 22.68
N ASN A 169 24.71 -11.58 21.83
CA ASN A 169 23.70 -10.58 21.50
C ASN A 169 22.51 -10.79 22.44
N THR A 170 22.15 -9.75 23.18
CA THR A 170 21.13 -9.80 24.24
C THR A 170 20.02 -8.80 23.96
N THR A 171 18.77 -9.25 23.99
CA THR A 171 17.55 -8.48 23.69
C THR A 171 16.85 -8.02 24.98
N PRO A 172 16.37 -6.76 25.06
CA PRO A 172 15.65 -6.29 26.24
C PRO A 172 14.41 -7.12 26.53
N ASP A 173 14.20 -7.37 27.82
CA ASP A 173 13.15 -8.24 28.30
C ASP A 173 12.19 -7.50 29.23
N ILE A 174 10.90 -7.57 28.89
CA ILE A 174 9.82 -7.00 29.69
C ILE A 174 8.83 -8.12 30.00
N VAL A 175 8.63 -8.41 31.29
CA VAL A 175 7.53 -9.28 31.73
C VAL A 175 6.37 -8.47 32.22
N LEU A 176 5.21 -8.76 31.62
CA LEU A 176 3.90 -8.42 32.14
C LEU A 176 3.56 -9.41 33.25
N ALA A 177 3.62 -8.96 34.51
CA ALA A 177 3.23 -9.76 35.65
C ALA A 177 1.72 -9.63 35.89
N GLN A 178 0.96 -10.70 35.61
CA GLN A 178 -0.45 -10.80 36.01
C GLN A 178 -0.52 -11.07 37.52
N VAL A 179 -0.86 -10.08 38.34
CA VAL A 179 -1.05 -10.28 39.78
C VAL A 179 -2.49 -10.68 40.03
N SER A 180 -2.72 -11.92 40.50
CA SER A 180 -3.93 -12.22 41.25
C SER A 180 -3.76 -11.72 42.68
N GLU A 181 -4.78 -11.08 43.26
CA GLU A 181 -4.76 -10.46 44.60
C GLU A 181 -4.32 -11.43 45.73
N ASP A 182 -4.28 -12.74 45.47
CA ASP A 182 -4.06 -13.78 46.49
C ASP A 182 -2.64 -14.38 46.57
N GLU A 183 -1.70 -14.08 45.67
CA GLU A 183 -0.34 -14.64 45.80
C GLU A 183 0.61 -13.75 46.64
N LYS A 184 0.62 -14.05 47.94
CA LYS A 184 1.76 -13.83 48.81
C LYS A 184 2.96 -14.67 48.33
N VAL A 185 4.07 -14.00 47.99
CA VAL A 185 5.48 -14.45 48.16
C VAL A 185 6.18 -15.18 46.99
N ASN A 186 5.58 -15.40 45.82
CA ASN A 186 6.35 -15.91 44.67
C ASN A 186 6.86 -14.75 43.79
N GLY A 187 8.18 -14.65 43.61
CA GLY A 187 8.80 -13.61 42.78
C GLY A 187 8.40 -13.72 41.30
N VAL A 188 8.49 -12.61 40.57
CA VAL A 188 8.30 -12.59 39.11
C VAL A 188 9.60 -13.03 38.46
N THR A 189 9.58 -14.13 37.72
CA THR A 189 10.76 -14.70 37.07
C THR A 189 10.64 -14.60 35.56
N ILE A 190 11.68 -14.09 34.91
CA ILE A 190 11.88 -14.12 33.46
C ILE A 190 13.18 -14.83 33.13
N ASN A 191 13.16 -15.73 32.14
CA ASN A 191 14.39 -16.19 31.54
C ASN A 191 14.85 -15.19 30.48
N VAL A 192 15.88 -14.41 30.79
CA VAL A 192 16.38 -13.38 29.88
C VAL A 192 17.26 -13.95 28.76
N LEU A 193 17.52 -15.26 28.77
CA LEU A 193 18.34 -15.93 27.76
C LEU A 193 17.50 -16.73 26.75
N ASP A 194 16.17 -16.75 26.88
CA ASP A 194 15.27 -17.53 26.02
C ASP A 194 15.02 -16.83 24.66
N ASN A 195 15.02 -15.49 24.64
CA ASN A 195 14.96 -14.68 23.41
C ASN A 195 16.36 -14.28 22.90
N ASP A 196 17.41 -14.48 23.70
CA ASP A 196 18.80 -14.18 23.36
C ASP A 196 19.41 -15.29 22.49
N SER A 197 19.61 -14.99 21.20
CA SER A 197 20.15 -15.97 20.25
C SER A 197 21.68 -15.88 20.12
N SER A 198 22.41 -16.78 20.79
CA SER A 198 23.83 -17.04 20.52
C SER A 198 24.27 -18.47 20.86
N SER A 199 25.13 -19.08 20.04
CA SER A 199 25.66 -20.43 20.24
C SER A 199 26.86 -20.52 21.20
N ASN A 200 27.29 -19.39 21.79
CA ASN A 200 28.51 -19.28 22.59
C ASN A 200 28.34 -18.56 23.94
N ILE A 201 27.10 -18.36 24.41
CA ILE A 201 26.78 -17.82 25.74
C ILE A 201 27.32 -18.73 26.85
N ASN A 202 28.07 -18.15 27.79
CA ASN A 202 28.37 -18.75 29.09
C ASN A 202 27.33 -18.28 30.12
N LYS A 203 26.24 -19.04 30.24
CA LYS A 203 25.09 -18.69 31.09
C LYS A 203 25.48 -18.48 32.56
N ALA A 204 26.44 -19.26 33.07
CA ALA A 204 26.89 -19.16 34.45
C ALA A 204 27.60 -17.83 34.77
N GLY A 205 28.06 -17.10 33.74
CA GLY A 205 28.74 -15.82 33.88
C GLY A 205 27.81 -14.61 33.90
N ILE A 206 26.49 -14.78 33.82
CA ILE A 206 25.52 -13.67 33.84
C ILE A 206 25.64 -12.84 35.12
N LYS A 207 25.56 -11.50 34.98
CA LYS A 207 25.64 -10.54 36.08
C LYS A 207 24.58 -9.45 35.91
N LEU A 208 24.04 -8.97 37.03
CA LEU A 208 23.15 -7.83 37.10
C LEU A 208 23.93 -6.53 37.34
N ILE A 209 23.42 -5.44 36.79
CA ILE A 209 23.92 -4.08 36.95
C ILE A 209 22.95 -3.33 37.86
N SER A 210 23.46 -2.75 38.94
CA SER A 210 22.65 -1.97 39.87
C SER A 210 22.21 -0.66 39.20
N PRO A 211 20.91 -0.33 39.18
CA PRO A 211 20.43 0.92 38.61
C PRO A 211 20.77 2.14 39.49
N GLN A 212 21.20 1.93 40.74
CA GLN A 212 21.65 3.01 41.62
C GLN A 212 23.07 3.46 41.31
N THR A 213 23.94 2.52 40.90
CA THR A 213 25.37 2.78 40.68
C THR A 213 25.79 2.68 39.22
N ASN A 214 24.95 2.11 38.36
CA ASN A 214 25.25 1.72 36.99
C ASN A 214 26.53 0.87 36.86
N GLN A 215 26.83 0.08 37.89
CA GLN A 215 27.96 -0.86 37.92
C GLN A 215 27.46 -2.28 38.13
N ILE A 216 28.27 -3.26 37.71
CA ILE A 216 28.04 -4.68 38.04
C ILE A 216 27.86 -4.78 39.55
N SER A 217 26.80 -5.48 39.97
CA SER A 217 26.52 -5.63 41.38
C SER A 217 27.69 -6.31 42.11
N THR A 218 27.88 -5.91 43.36
CA THR A 218 28.87 -6.54 44.24
C THR A 218 28.23 -7.58 45.17
N GLU A 219 26.90 -7.70 45.15
CA GLU A 219 26.15 -8.68 45.93
C GLU A 219 26.13 -10.03 45.19
N GLU A 220 26.38 -11.11 45.94
CA GLU A 220 26.33 -12.50 45.44
C GLU A 220 27.08 -12.68 44.11
N ASP A 221 28.29 -12.14 44.02
CA ASP A 221 29.12 -12.16 42.80
C ASP A 221 28.35 -11.60 41.59
N GLY A 222 27.72 -10.44 41.75
CA GLY A 222 26.97 -9.78 40.69
C GLY A 222 25.62 -10.40 40.36
N LYS A 223 25.17 -11.44 41.08
CA LYS A 223 23.91 -12.12 40.78
C LYS A 223 22.69 -11.55 41.51
N LYS A 224 22.87 -10.51 42.33
CA LYS A 224 21.79 -9.93 43.13
C LYS A 224 21.86 -8.42 43.15
N VAL A 225 20.71 -7.75 43.12
CA VAL A 225 20.60 -6.29 43.33
C VAL A 225 19.43 -6.02 44.26
N THR A 226 19.70 -5.40 45.41
CA THR A 226 18.64 -4.95 46.32
C THR A 226 18.32 -3.48 46.09
N VAL A 227 17.09 -3.19 45.66
CA VAL A 227 16.58 -1.82 45.52
C VAL A 227 15.78 -1.47 46.76
N LYS A 228 16.37 -0.64 47.63
CA LYS A 228 15.80 -0.26 48.92
C LYS A 228 14.39 0.31 48.77
N GLY A 229 13.41 -0.28 49.46
CA GLY A 229 12.01 0.16 49.46
C GLY A 229 11.19 -0.39 48.28
N GLN A 230 11.77 -1.25 47.44
CA GLN A 230 11.09 -1.88 46.31
C GLN A 230 11.18 -3.41 46.38
N GLY A 231 12.39 -3.96 46.52
CA GLY A 231 12.61 -5.41 46.52
C GLY A 231 14.00 -5.82 46.05
N THR A 232 14.14 -7.11 45.74
CA THR A 232 15.40 -7.74 45.38
C THR A 232 15.29 -8.43 44.03
N TRP A 233 16.23 -8.12 43.14
CA TRP A 233 16.46 -8.86 41.90
C TRP A 233 17.55 -9.91 42.10
N THR A 234 17.36 -11.10 41.55
CA THR A 234 18.35 -12.19 41.53
C THR A 234 18.42 -12.83 40.15
N VAL A 235 19.56 -13.37 39.73
CA VAL A 235 19.68 -14.16 38.51
C VAL A 235 20.38 -15.49 38.78
N ASP A 236 19.88 -16.59 38.22
CA ASP A 236 20.50 -17.92 38.33
C ASP A 236 21.45 -18.23 37.15
N ASP A 237 22.05 -19.43 37.14
CA ASP A 237 22.98 -19.86 36.08
C ASP A 237 22.27 -20.22 34.77
N GLU A 238 20.94 -20.32 34.77
CA GLU A 238 20.11 -20.64 33.62
C GLU A 238 19.59 -19.39 32.90
N GLY A 239 19.81 -18.20 33.47
CA GLY A 239 19.34 -16.92 32.94
C GLY A 239 18.00 -16.46 33.51
N ASN A 240 17.49 -17.11 34.56
CA ASN A 240 16.24 -16.70 35.17
C ASN A 240 16.47 -15.53 36.12
N VAL A 241 16.11 -14.33 35.68
CA VAL A 241 16.07 -13.12 36.49
C VAL A 241 14.75 -13.09 37.26
N THR A 242 14.82 -13.10 38.58
CA THR A 242 13.67 -13.07 39.49
C THR A 242 13.65 -11.78 40.29
N PHE A 243 12.52 -11.07 40.29
CA PHE A 243 12.26 -9.99 41.22
C PHE A 243 11.34 -10.46 42.36
N VAL A 244 11.82 -10.29 43.59
CA VAL A 244 11.04 -10.51 44.82
C VAL A 244 10.75 -9.16 45.46
N ARG A 245 9.48 -8.75 45.46
CA ARG A 245 9.05 -7.49 46.06
C ARG A 245 9.27 -7.44 47.58
N GLU A 246 9.64 -6.27 48.08
CA GLU A 246 9.65 -5.97 49.52
C GLU A 246 8.20 -5.85 50.03
N GLU A 247 7.95 -6.25 51.29
CA GLU A 247 6.62 -6.15 51.88
C GLU A 247 6.15 -4.68 51.92
N GLY A 248 4.96 -4.41 51.36
CA GLY A 248 4.40 -3.07 51.28
C GLY A 248 4.76 -2.29 49.99
N PHE A 249 5.61 -2.83 49.12
CA PHE A 249 5.81 -2.27 47.78
C PHE A 249 4.72 -2.73 46.80
N THR A 250 4.09 -1.78 46.12
CA THR A 250 2.94 -2.02 45.23
C THR A 250 3.12 -1.45 43.81
N GLY A 251 4.27 -0.82 43.51
CA GLY A 251 4.56 -0.20 42.20
C GLY A 251 5.41 -1.08 41.29
N ASN A 252 5.82 -0.53 40.14
CA ASN A 252 6.76 -1.17 39.22
C ASN A 252 8.19 -1.02 39.77
N PRO A 253 8.96 -2.11 39.94
CA PRO A 253 10.33 -2.00 40.42
C PRO A 253 11.18 -1.26 39.40
N THR A 254 12.15 -0.49 39.88
CA THR A 254 13.13 0.16 39.01
C THR A 254 13.78 -0.90 38.12
N PRO A 255 13.74 -0.72 36.78
CA PRO A 255 14.37 -1.66 35.86
C PRO A 255 15.85 -1.84 36.20
N ILE A 256 16.34 -3.05 36.01
CA ILE A 256 17.76 -3.37 36.15
C ILE A 256 18.33 -3.69 34.78
N ASN A 257 19.66 -3.71 34.65
CA ASN A 257 20.28 -4.28 33.46
C ASN A 257 21.02 -5.57 33.80
N TYR A 258 21.27 -6.41 32.80
CA TYR A 258 22.15 -7.57 32.89
C TYR A 258 23.20 -7.56 31.77
N ILE A 259 24.26 -8.32 31.99
CA ILE A 259 25.27 -8.67 30.99
C ILE A 259 25.56 -10.16 31.09
N VAL A 260 25.88 -10.79 29.95
CA VAL A 260 26.25 -12.21 29.89
C VAL A 260 27.52 -12.39 29.06
N PRO A 261 28.52 -13.15 29.52
CA PRO A 261 29.73 -13.36 28.77
C PRO A 261 29.63 -14.53 27.78
N ASN A 262 30.48 -14.52 26.76
CA ASN A 262 30.75 -15.72 25.97
C ASN A 262 31.68 -16.70 26.74
N ASN A 263 31.96 -17.86 26.15
CA ASN A 263 32.88 -18.86 26.73
C ASN A 263 34.33 -18.36 26.93
N GLN A 264 34.71 -17.23 26.31
CA GLN A 264 36.03 -16.61 26.43
C GLN A 264 36.05 -15.50 27.51
N GLY A 265 34.90 -15.18 28.11
CA GLY A 265 34.78 -14.20 29.20
C GLY A 265 34.46 -12.77 28.73
N GLU A 266 34.12 -12.58 27.46
CA GLU A 266 33.73 -11.26 26.93
C GLU A 266 32.23 -11.03 27.09
N TYR A 267 31.85 -9.96 27.79
CA TYR A 267 30.46 -9.63 28.12
C TYR A 267 29.67 -9.02 26.96
N SER A 268 28.38 -9.34 26.91
CA SER A 268 27.37 -8.68 26.09
C SER A 268 27.25 -7.19 26.45
N VAL A 269 26.50 -6.46 25.62
CA VAL A 269 26.03 -5.13 26.00
C VAL A 269 25.06 -5.23 27.18
N SER A 270 25.00 -4.17 27.98
CA SER A 270 24.06 -4.06 29.10
C SER A 270 22.63 -4.01 28.55
N THR A 271 21.81 -4.98 28.93
CA THR A 271 20.44 -5.14 28.44
C THR A 271 19.44 -4.99 29.59
N ALA A 272 18.34 -4.28 29.36
CA ALA A 272 17.35 -3.98 30.40
C ALA A 272 16.42 -5.15 30.67
N VAL A 273 16.10 -5.32 31.96
CA VAL A 273 15.02 -6.18 32.47
C VAL A 273 14.05 -5.30 33.25
N ALA A 274 12.79 -5.32 32.86
CA ALA A 274 11.72 -4.63 33.56
C ALA A 274 10.59 -5.59 33.94
N VAL A 275 9.98 -5.32 35.09
CA VAL A 275 8.74 -5.97 35.52
C VAL A 275 7.66 -4.90 35.53
N ASP A 276 6.59 -5.13 34.77
CA ASP A 276 5.38 -4.32 34.81
C ASP A 276 4.32 -5.08 35.63
N TYR A 277 4.11 -4.62 36.86
CA TYR A 277 2.96 -4.97 37.66
C TYR A 277 1.81 -4.12 37.16
N GLY A 278 1.02 -4.70 36.24
CA GLY A 278 0.01 -3.96 35.48
C GLY A 278 -0.79 -2.97 36.32
N HIS A 279 -0.96 -1.75 35.80
CA HIS A 279 -1.77 -0.74 36.48
C HIS A 279 -3.25 -1.06 36.34
N ALA A 280 -3.93 -1.24 37.47
CA ALA A 280 -5.39 -1.21 37.51
C ALA A 280 -5.82 0.25 37.62
N LEU A 281 -6.18 0.86 36.50
CA LEU A 281 -6.90 2.13 36.53
C LEU A 281 -8.30 1.87 37.10
N THR A 282 -8.68 2.64 38.10
CA THR A 282 -9.95 2.50 38.79
C THR A 282 -10.97 3.41 38.10
N ALA A 283 -12.11 2.87 37.70
CA ALA A 283 -13.14 3.67 37.06
C ALA A 283 -13.58 4.87 37.92
N ASP A 284 -13.72 6.02 37.28
CA ASP A 284 -14.12 7.27 37.92
C ASP A 284 -15.62 7.52 37.78
N ASN A 285 -16.19 8.13 38.80
CA ASN A 285 -17.54 8.69 38.70
C ASN A 285 -17.62 9.98 39.50
N ALA A 286 -17.94 11.07 38.82
CA ALA A 286 -18.20 12.36 39.45
C ALA A 286 -19.71 12.54 39.69
N SER A 287 -20.10 13.36 40.66
CA SER A 287 -21.51 13.71 40.87
C SER A 287 -21.73 15.22 40.79
N GLY A 288 -22.89 15.63 40.28
CA GLY A 288 -23.21 17.05 40.10
C GLY A 288 -24.70 17.34 40.04
N LYS A 289 -25.05 18.61 39.79
CA LYS A 289 -26.44 19.02 39.58
C LYS A 289 -26.79 18.93 38.10
N ALA A 290 -27.95 18.34 37.79
CA ALA A 290 -28.47 18.25 36.43
C ALA A 290 -28.41 19.59 35.69
N GLY A 291 -27.93 19.55 34.43
CA GLY A 291 -27.78 20.73 33.57
C GLY A 291 -26.63 21.67 33.95
N THR A 292 -25.70 21.27 34.84
CA THR A 292 -24.51 22.07 35.17
C THR A 292 -23.22 21.32 34.85
N PRO A 293 -22.12 22.02 34.47
CA PRO A 293 -20.84 21.37 34.25
C PRO A 293 -20.32 20.66 35.51
N VAL A 294 -19.69 19.51 35.33
CA VAL A 294 -19.09 18.69 36.40
C VAL A 294 -17.62 18.47 36.10
N THR A 295 -16.76 18.73 37.07
CA THR A 295 -15.30 18.62 36.94
C THR A 295 -14.73 17.64 37.98
N GLN A 296 -13.79 16.79 37.59
CA GLN A 296 -13.14 15.78 38.45
C GLN A 296 -11.69 15.51 37.98
N ASP A 297 -10.76 15.25 38.92
CA ASP A 297 -9.44 14.67 38.62
C ASP A 297 -9.58 13.15 38.46
N VAL A 298 -9.38 12.65 37.25
CA VAL A 298 -9.54 11.22 36.91
C VAL A 298 -8.33 10.36 37.26
N LEU A 299 -7.23 10.98 37.70
CA LEU A 299 -6.08 10.23 38.20
C LEU A 299 -6.06 10.21 39.72
N ALA A 300 -7.01 10.89 40.40
CA ALA A 300 -6.97 11.08 41.85
C ALA A 300 -7.16 9.78 42.64
N ASN A 301 -7.94 8.84 42.11
CA ASN A 301 -8.20 7.51 42.67
C ASN A 301 -7.20 6.45 42.19
N ASP A 302 -6.34 6.79 41.23
CA ASP A 302 -5.39 5.88 40.60
C ASP A 302 -4.00 5.89 41.27
N ASN A 303 -3.26 4.80 41.07
CA ASN A 303 -1.83 4.79 41.37
C ASN A 303 -1.09 5.60 40.29
N LYS A 304 -0.67 6.81 40.63
CA LYS A 304 0.05 7.72 39.73
C LYS A 304 1.51 7.31 39.46
N ASP A 305 2.05 6.32 40.19
CA ASP A 305 3.46 5.90 40.05
C ASP A 305 3.70 5.25 38.67
N GLY A 306 4.51 5.91 37.85
CA GLY A 306 4.81 5.46 36.49
C GLY A 306 3.84 5.94 35.41
N LEU A 307 2.72 6.59 35.74
CA LEU A 307 1.82 7.20 34.75
C LEU A 307 2.41 8.49 34.16
N VAL A 308 2.27 8.67 32.85
CA VAL A 308 2.70 9.87 32.14
C VAL A 308 1.47 10.74 31.87
N THR A 309 1.12 11.63 32.80
CA THR A 309 -0.09 12.47 32.73
C THR A 309 -0.21 13.28 31.43
N ASP A 310 0.90 13.69 30.83
CA ASP A 310 0.95 14.40 29.54
C ASP A 310 0.32 13.61 28.38
N THR A 311 0.21 12.29 28.51
CA THR A 311 -0.35 11.37 27.50
C THR A 311 -1.84 11.10 27.69
N LEU A 312 -2.46 11.72 28.70
CA LEU A 312 -3.88 11.53 28.99
C LEU A 312 -4.73 11.96 27.78
N GLN A 313 -5.55 11.02 27.30
CA GLN A 313 -6.51 11.24 26.22
C GLN A 313 -7.88 10.72 26.62
N LEU A 314 -8.93 11.40 26.16
CA LEU A 314 -10.29 10.87 26.18
C LEU A 314 -10.47 9.90 25.03
N VAL A 315 -11.24 8.83 25.23
CA VAL A 315 -11.52 7.81 24.24
C VAL A 315 -13.02 7.60 24.12
N ASN A 316 -13.55 7.75 22.91
CA ASN A 316 -14.94 7.46 22.61
C ASN A 316 -15.13 5.92 22.57
N PRO A 317 -15.94 5.32 23.47
CA PRO A 317 -16.09 3.88 23.54
C PRO A 317 -16.79 3.26 22.33
N ALA A 318 -17.54 4.05 21.54
CA ALA A 318 -18.26 3.58 20.36
C ALA A 318 -17.42 3.62 19.08
N THR A 319 -16.59 4.65 18.92
CA THR A 319 -15.81 4.88 17.68
C THR A 319 -14.31 4.59 17.83
N GLY A 320 -13.80 4.53 19.07
CA GLY A 320 -12.36 4.44 19.36
C GLY A 320 -11.60 5.75 19.12
N GLU A 321 -12.30 6.83 18.76
CA GLU A 321 -11.70 8.16 18.56
C GLU A 321 -11.07 8.67 19.86
N THR A 322 -9.85 9.20 19.76
CA THR A 322 -9.12 9.75 20.91
C THR A 322 -8.85 11.25 20.76
N GLY A 323 -8.80 11.97 21.89
CA GLY A 323 -8.51 13.41 21.87
C GLY A 323 -8.54 14.09 23.24
N LEU A 324 -8.31 15.40 23.24
CA LEU A 324 -8.40 16.23 24.46
C LEU A 324 -9.84 16.65 24.79
N ALA A 325 -10.75 16.53 23.82
CA ALA A 325 -12.18 16.80 23.98
C ALA A 325 -12.99 15.84 23.10
N LEU A 326 -14.20 15.49 23.57
CA LEU A 326 -15.16 14.68 22.84
C LEU A 326 -16.56 15.30 22.97
N VAL A 327 -17.33 15.29 21.88
CA VAL A 327 -18.74 15.73 21.89
C VAL A 327 -19.61 14.50 21.70
N VAL A 328 -20.54 14.30 22.63
CA VAL A 328 -21.59 13.28 22.52
C VAL A 328 -22.87 13.99 22.13
N ALA A 329 -23.32 13.79 20.89
CA ALA A 329 -24.47 14.49 20.33
C ALA A 329 -25.74 14.22 21.16
N GLY A 330 -26.42 15.30 21.58
CA GLY A 330 -27.61 15.22 22.42
C GLY A 330 -27.33 15.08 23.93
N GLU A 331 -26.07 15.01 24.34
CA GLU A 331 -25.70 14.93 25.76
C GLU A 331 -24.84 16.13 26.19
N GLY A 332 -23.70 16.36 25.53
CA GLY A 332 -22.76 17.41 25.92
C GLY A 332 -21.32 17.17 25.49
N LYS A 333 -20.40 17.97 26.05
CA LYS A 333 -18.97 17.97 25.74
C LYS A 333 -18.13 17.51 26.93
N TRP A 334 -17.28 16.53 26.71
CA TRP A 334 -16.21 16.12 27.62
C TRP A 334 -14.90 16.82 27.22
N GLU A 335 -14.14 17.33 28.17
CA GLU A 335 -12.89 18.05 27.89
C GLU A 335 -11.87 17.90 29.04
N LEU A 336 -10.61 17.61 28.70
CA LEU A 336 -9.49 17.64 29.65
C LEU A 336 -9.10 19.09 29.94
N VAL A 337 -8.86 19.38 31.22
CA VAL A 337 -8.34 20.67 31.66
C VAL A 337 -6.85 20.72 31.33
N LEU A 338 -6.44 21.77 30.63
CA LEU A 338 -5.04 21.98 30.25
C LEU A 338 -4.37 23.00 31.17
N GLY A 339 -3.12 22.72 31.55
CA GLY A 339 -2.25 23.63 32.29
C GLY A 339 -1.73 24.79 31.43
N GLY A 340 -0.94 25.68 32.04
CA GLY A 340 -0.33 26.83 31.35
C GLY A 340 0.70 26.44 30.27
N ASP A 341 1.11 25.19 30.23
CA ASP A 341 1.97 24.54 29.24
C ASP A 341 1.18 23.77 28.15
N ASN A 342 -0.16 23.91 28.15
CA ASN A 342 -1.08 23.27 27.22
C ASN A 342 -1.09 21.73 27.31
N LYS A 343 -0.76 21.17 28.49
CA LYS A 343 -0.78 19.73 28.77
C LYS A 343 -1.89 19.35 29.75
N PRO A 344 -2.42 18.11 29.70
CA PRO A 344 -3.44 17.66 30.64
C PRO A 344 -3.01 17.78 32.09
N THR A 345 -3.88 18.30 32.96
CA THR A 345 -3.62 18.39 34.41
C THR A 345 -4.03 17.14 35.18
N GLY A 346 -4.77 16.22 34.55
CA GLY A 346 -5.51 15.13 35.20
C GLY A 346 -6.97 15.48 35.48
N GLU A 347 -7.35 16.76 35.47
CA GLU A 347 -8.74 17.18 35.59
C GLU A 347 -9.48 17.09 34.25
N MET A 348 -10.76 16.73 34.33
CA MET A 348 -11.69 16.64 33.21
C MET A 348 -12.99 17.32 33.57
N THR A 349 -13.63 17.99 32.60
CA THR A 349 -14.96 18.59 32.73
C THR A 349 -15.94 18.01 31.72
N PHE A 350 -17.12 17.60 32.18
CA PHE A 350 -18.29 17.41 31.33
C PHE A 350 -19.17 18.66 31.37
N THR A 351 -19.54 19.20 30.21
CA THR A 351 -20.46 20.32 30.04
C THR A 351 -21.71 19.81 29.30
N PRO A 352 -22.88 19.75 29.95
CA PRO A 352 -24.11 19.27 29.33
C PRO A 352 -24.57 20.22 28.22
N GLU A 353 -25.18 19.68 27.18
CA GLU A 353 -25.92 20.47 26.18
C GLU A 353 -27.15 21.13 26.84
N ASP A 354 -27.62 22.25 26.27
CA ASP A 354 -28.78 22.97 26.81
C ASP A 354 -30.01 22.04 26.91
N GLY A 355 -30.52 21.85 28.13
CA GLY A 355 -31.67 20.99 28.41
C GLY A 355 -31.33 19.53 28.72
N PHE A 356 -30.05 19.12 28.65
CA PHE A 356 -29.62 17.81 29.08
C PHE A 356 -29.55 17.72 30.61
N THR A 357 -30.32 16.78 31.19
CA THR A 357 -30.44 16.61 32.64
C THR A 357 -30.12 15.21 33.14
N ASP A 358 -29.87 14.27 32.23
CA ASP A 358 -29.61 12.87 32.54
C ASP A 358 -28.12 12.61 32.78
N ASN A 359 -27.77 11.42 33.28
CA ASN A 359 -26.37 11.02 33.39
C ASN A 359 -25.79 10.86 31.98
N PRO A 360 -24.70 11.56 31.61
CA PRO A 360 -24.09 11.37 30.29
C PRO A 360 -23.53 9.97 30.14
N THR A 361 -23.45 9.52 28.89
CA THR A 361 -22.83 8.25 28.52
C THR A 361 -21.38 8.24 29.04
N PRO A 362 -21.00 7.27 29.88
CA PRO A 362 -19.63 7.15 30.35
C PRO A 362 -18.68 7.00 29.16
N ILE A 363 -17.61 7.80 29.17
CA ILE A 363 -16.53 7.67 28.19
C ILE A 363 -15.37 6.89 28.82
N LYS A 364 -14.30 6.70 28.06
CA LYS A 364 -13.04 6.20 28.60
C LYS A 364 -11.99 7.31 28.63
N TYR A 365 -11.00 7.15 29.49
CA TYR A 365 -9.73 7.84 29.34
C TYR A 365 -8.61 6.81 29.19
N ARG A 366 -7.54 7.24 28.53
CA ARG A 366 -6.33 6.48 28.25
C ARG A 366 -5.12 7.24 28.79
N VAL A 367 -4.19 6.54 29.42
CA VAL A 367 -2.90 7.10 29.88
C VAL A 367 -1.80 6.06 29.71
N THR A 368 -0.62 6.51 29.28
CA THR A 368 0.53 5.62 29.13
C THR A 368 1.43 5.65 30.35
N THR A 369 2.28 4.63 30.47
CA THR A 369 3.31 4.54 31.51
C THR A 369 4.68 4.95 30.99
N THR A 370 5.62 5.20 31.92
CA THR A 370 7.03 5.40 31.63
C THR A 370 7.69 4.18 30.97
N THR A 371 7.07 2.99 31.08
CA THR A 371 7.49 1.75 30.42
C THR A 371 6.84 1.52 29.06
N GLY A 372 5.95 2.42 28.61
CA GLY A 372 5.23 2.33 27.34
C GLY A 372 3.97 1.47 27.36
N GLY A 373 3.53 1.03 28.54
CA GLY A 373 2.25 0.36 28.73
C GLY A 373 1.09 1.34 28.57
N ASP A 374 -0.03 0.86 28.06
CA ASP A 374 -1.18 1.68 27.66
C ASP A 374 -2.42 1.18 28.40
N TYR A 375 -3.01 2.06 29.22
CA TYR A 375 -4.06 1.69 30.15
C TYR A 375 -5.29 2.56 29.93
N GLU A 376 -6.46 1.93 29.94
CA GLU A 376 -7.75 2.58 29.77
C GLU A 376 -8.71 2.17 30.89
N THR A 377 -9.54 3.11 31.33
CA THR A 377 -10.71 2.81 32.16
C THR A 377 -11.84 3.80 31.87
N THR A 378 -12.99 3.56 32.47
CA THR A 378 -14.20 4.36 32.27
C THR A 378 -14.29 5.53 33.24
N VAL A 379 -14.85 6.63 32.78
CA VAL A 379 -15.22 7.79 33.58
C VAL A 379 -16.67 8.17 33.30
N GLY A 380 -17.42 8.39 34.37
CA GLY A 380 -18.83 8.80 34.32
C GLY A 380 -19.12 10.07 35.10
N VAL A 381 -20.28 10.65 34.81
CA VAL A 381 -20.90 11.70 35.63
C VAL A 381 -22.30 11.22 36.02
N SER A 382 -22.64 11.37 37.29
CA SER A 382 -23.98 11.13 37.82
C SER A 382 -24.59 12.46 38.27
N TYR A 383 -25.67 12.88 37.63
CA TYR A 383 -26.48 13.96 38.16
C TYR A 383 -27.38 13.46 39.28
N ASP A 384 -27.47 14.24 40.35
CA ASP A 384 -28.44 14.00 41.42
C ASP A 384 -29.84 14.11 40.82
N SER A 385 -30.55 12.99 40.78
CA SER A 385 -31.92 12.92 40.30
C SER A 385 -32.82 13.78 41.18
N VAL A 386 -33.53 14.73 40.54
CA VAL A 386 -34.73 15.29 41.15
C VAL A 386 -35.69 14.12 41.30
N SER A 387 -35.98 13.72 42.54
CA SER A 387 -36.78 12.55 42.89
C SER A 387 -38.10 12.47 42.11
N TYR A 388 -38.15 11.56 41.13
CA TYR A 388 -39.37 11.06 40.50
C TYR A 388 -39.21 9.55 40.27
N GLY A 389 -39.66 8.73 41.21
CA GLY A 389 -39.82 7.28 41.01
C GLY A 389 -38.53 6.45 40.89
N ASN A 390 -38.69 5.12 40.88
CA ASN A 390 -37.60 4.16 40.63
C ASN A 390 -37.33 3.93 39.13
N GLY A 391 -38.14 4.53 38.26
CA GLY A 391 -38.05 4.39 36.80
C GLY A 391 -37.24 5.51 36.14
N HIS A 392 -36.58 5.17 35.03
CA HIS A 392 -35.82 6.13 34.21
C HIS A 392 -36.06 5.84 32.73
N THR A 393 -36.23 6.90 31.95
CA THR A 393 -36.37 6.87 30.49
C THR A 393 -35.10 7.36 29.80
N ARG A 394 -34.80 6.89 28.58
CA ARG A 394 -33.67 7.33 27.77
C ARG A 394 -34.13 7.67 26.34
N PRO A 395 -33.63 8.76 25.71
CA PRO A 395 -33.95 9.09 24.32
C PRO A 395 -33.88 7.91 23.35
N ASP A 396 -34.84 7.85 22.45
CA ASP A 396 -34.92 6.82 21.41
C ASP A 396 -34.51 7.37 20.05
N VAL A 397 -33.62 6.66 19.37
CA VAL A 397 -33.18 7.01 18.01
C VAL A 397 -33.33 5.81 17.11
N GLN A 398 -33.94 6.01 15.94
CA GLN A 398 -34.06 4.96 14.93
C GLN A 398 -33.91 5.53 13.52
N VAL A 399 -33.13 4.84 12.69
CA VAL A 399 -33.04 5.10 11.25
C VAL A 399 -34.08 4.25 10.52
N GLY A 400 -34.85 4.88 9.64
CA GLY A 400 -35.88 4.27 8.82
C GLY A 400 -35.52 4.15 7.33
N ASN A 401 -36.30 3.34 6.60
CA ASN A 401 -36.25 3.30 5.14
C ASN A 401 -37.24 4.33 4.57
N LEU A 402 -36.80 5.15 3.62
CA LEU A 402 -37.58 6.26 3.08
C LEU A 402 -38.99 5.82 2.62
N GLY A 403 -40.03 6.51 3.11
CA GLY A 403 -41.42 6.25 2.76
C GLY A 403 -42.07 5.06 3.47
N GLU A 404 -41.31 4.28 4.24
CA GLU A 404 -41.83 3.15 5.02
C GLU A 404 -42.07 3.55 6.49
N PRO A 405 -43.06 2.98 7.18
CA PRO A 405 -43.24 3.21 8.61
C PRO A 405 -42.05 2.74 9.45
N VAL A 406 -41.69 3.51 10.48
CA VAL A 406 -40.66 3.17 11.46
C VAL A 406 -41.32 2.89 12.79
N THR A 407 -41.09 1.71 13.37
CA THR A 407 -41.57 1.32 14.70
C THR A 407 -40.40 1.17 15.66
N ILE A 408 -40.49 1.84 16.81
CA ILE A 408 -39.50 1.80 17.88
C ILE A 408 -40.19 1.28 19.14
N ASP A 409 -39.55 0.36 19.85
CA ASP A 409 -39.97 -0.02 21.20
C ASP A 409 -39.23 0.86 22.20
N VAL A 410 -39.91 1.94 22.60
CA VAL A 410 -39.34 3.04 23.42
C VAL A 410 -39.12 2.64 24.87
N THR A 411 -39.39 1.37 25.22
CA THR A 411 -39.21 0.86 26.58
C THR A 411 -38.01 -0.08 26.70
N THR A 412 -37.40 -0.47 25.58
CA THR A 412 -36.30 -1.45 25.57
C THR A 412 -34.99 -0.91 26.16
N ASN A 413 -34.81 0.39 26.05
CA ASN A 413 -33.69 1.16 26.60
C ASN A 413 -33.99 1.73 28.00
N ASP A 414 -35.23 1.62 28.47
CA ASP A 414 -35.72 2.20 29.72
C ASP A 414 -35.64 1.20 30.89
N ASN A 415 -35.61 1.74 32.12
CA ASN A 415 -35.58 0.91 33.33
C ASN A 415 -36.82 1.11 34.19
N SER A 416 -37.39 -0.01 34.65
CA SER A 416 -38.53 -0.05 35.58
C SER A 416 -39.74 0.78 35.13
N VAL A 417 -40.08 0.70 33.84
CA VAL A 417 -41.22 1.38 33.22
C VAL A 417 -42.39 0.44 32.91
N ASP A 418 -43.61 0.96 32.94
CA ASP A 418 -44.82 0.27 32.49
C ASP A 418 -45.10 0.58 31.01
N ALA A 419 -44.79 -0.36 30.12
CA ALA A 419 -44.98 -0.21 28.68
C ALA A 419 -46.42 0.13 28.25
N SER A 420 -47.42 -0.31 29.02
CA SER A 420 -48.83 0.00 28.72
C SER A 420 -49.20 1.48 28.98
N SER A 421 -48.34 2.18 29.72
CA SER A 421 -48.53 3.58 30.10
C SER A 421 -47.90 4.59 29.13
N VAL A 422 -47.15 4.15 28.12
CA VAL A 422 -46.53 5.03 27.12
C VAL A 422 -47.61 5.87 26.43
N ARG A 423 -47.36 7.17 26.29
CA ARG A 423 -48.19 8.16 25.59
C ARG A 423 -47.30 9.22 24.93
N LEU A 424 -47.79 9.87 23.86
CA LEU A 424 -47.10 10.97 23.20
C LEU A 424 -47.56 12.33 23.72
N ILE A 425 -46.70 13.33 23.58
CA ILE A 425 -47.05 14.74 23.72
C ILE A 425 -47.22 15.34 22.32
N ASP A 426 -48.39 15.92 22.04
CA ASP A 426 -48.63 16.68 20.80
C ASP A 426 -47.84 18.01 20.86
N PRO A 427 -46.84 18.24 19.99
CA PRO A 427 -46.09 19.50 19.97
C PRO A 427 -46.95 20.73 19.68
N ALA A 428 -48.10 20.56 19.01
CA ALA A 428 -49.03 21.66 18.77
C ALA A 428 -49.84 22.03 20.03
N ASN A 429 -49.97 21.10 20.97
CA ASN A 429 -50.73 21.27 22.21
C ASN A 429 -50.04 20.55 23.40
N PRO A 430 -48.83 20.97 23.82
CA PRO A 430 -48.02 20.20 24.75
C PRO A 430 -48.55 20.18 26.20
N GLY A 431 -49.46 21.08 26.56
CA GLY A 431 -49.89 21.29 27.95
C GLY A 431 -48.87 22.09 28.75
N THR A 432 -48.74 21.80 30.05
CA THR A 432 -47.68 22.37 30.90
C THR A 432 -46.68 21.27 31.28
N PRO A 433 -45.45 21.61 31.70
CA PRO A 433 -44.47 20.62 32.16
C PRO A 433 -44.98 19.71 33.29
N GLU A 434 -45.82 20.24 34.18
CA GLU A 434 -46.41 19.51 35.30
C GLU A 434 -47.67 18.71 34.89
N THR A 435 -48.34 19.11 33.81
CA THR A 435 -49.56 18.48 33.29
C THR A 435 -49.54 18.44 31.76
N PRO A 436 -48.72 17.55 31.16
CA PRO A 436 -48.68 17.40 29.72
C PRO A 436 -50.00 16.82 29.20
N ILE A 437 -50.40 17.20 27.99
CA ILE A 437 -51.55 16.59 27.31
C ILE A 437 -51.05 15.33 26.60
N LEU A 438 -51.53 14.18 27.08
CA LEU A 438 -51.11 12.87 26.61
C LEU A 438 -52.07 12.30 25.57
N VAL A 439 -51.54 11.81 24.45
CA VAL A 439 -52.32 11.25 23.34
C VAL A 439 -51.68 9.97 22.79
N ASP A 440 -52.50 9.12 22.15
CA ASP A 440 -52.03 7.89 21.49
C ASP A 440 -51.64 8.12 20.03
N THR A 441 -51.97 9.28 19.46
CA THR A 441 -51.74 9.60 18.04
C THR A 441 -51.49 11.08 17.85
N VAL A 442 -50.43 11.42 17.09
CA VAL A 442 -50.07 12.79 16.72
C VAL A 442 -49.89 12.87 15.20
N LYS A 443 -50.69 13.71 14.54
CA LYS A 443 -50.57 13.99 13.11
C LYS A 443 -49.73 15.25 12.93
N VAL A 444 -48.53 15.11 12.37
CA VAL A 444 -47.69 16.27 12.02
C VAL A 444 -47.97 16.64 10.57
N LYS A 445 -48.43 17.88 10.37
CA LYS A 445 -48.82 18.37 9.05
C LYS A 445 -47.66 18.30 8.07
N ASP A 446 -47.92 17.72 6.90
CA ASP A 446 -47.00 17.58 5.76
C ASP A 446 -45.77 16.67 6.03
N GLU A 447 -45.78 15.91 7.14
CA GLU A 447 -44.71 14.97 7.51
C GLU A 447 -45.23 13.54 7.64
N GLY A 448 -46.20 13.29 8.51
CA GLY A 448 -46.67 11.94 8.80
C GLY A 448 -47.48 11.84 10.09
N THR A 449 -47.60 10.63 10.63
CA THR A 449 -48.41 10.33 11.82
C THR A 449 -47.61 9.47 12.79
N TRP A 450 -47.50 9.91 14.04
CA TRP A 450 -46.99 9.12 15.16
C TRP A 450 -48.13 8.40 15.86
N THR A 451 -47.97 7.12 16.18
CA THR A 451 -48.97 6.29 16.87
C THR A 451 -48.32 5.45 17.96
N VAL A 452 -49.01 5.25 19.08
CA VAL A 452 -48.56 4.39 20.19
C VAL A 452 -49.38 3.11 20.24
N SER A 453 -48.72 1.98 20.45
CA SER A 453 -49.35 0.70 20.76
C SER A 453 -48.43 -0.15 21.62
N ASP A 454 -48.83 -0.39 22.88
CA ASP A 454 -48.19 -1.35 23.81
C ASP A 454 -46.66 -1.17 23.93
N GLY A 455 -46.22 0.01 24.40
CA GLY A 455 -44.80 0.34 24.53
C GLY A 455 -44.09 0.71 23.23
N LYS A 456 -44.74 0.54 22.06
CA LYS A 456 -44.15 0.84 20.76
C LYS A 456 -44.70 2.13 20.18
N VAL A 457 -43.81 2.94 19.62
CA VAL A 457 -44.15 4.16 18.88
C VAL A 457 -43.83 3.95 17.41
N THR A 458 -44.81 4.20 16.54
CA THR A 458 -44.67 4.08 15.08
C THR A 458 -44.85 5.44 14.41
N PHE A 459 -43.87 5.89 13.64
CA PHE A 459 -44.02 6.98 12.69
C PHE A 459 -44.36 6.45 11.31
N THR A 460 -45.48 6.89 10.73
CA THR A 460 -45.90 6.59 9.36
C THR A 460 -45.79 7.87 8.52
N PRO A 461 -44.86 7.94 7.54
CA PRO A 461 -44.70 9.13 6.71
C PRO A 461 -45.91 9.36 5.81
N ASP A 462 -46.20 10.62 5.49
CA ASP A 462 -47.18 10.96 4.46
C ASP A 462 -46.67 10.55 3.07
N ALA A 463 -47.59 10.27 2.15
CA ALA A 463 -47.22 9.94 0.78
C ALA A 463 -46.43 11.11 0.15
N GLY A 464 -45.19 10.82 -0.29
CA GLY A 464 -44.29 11.81 -0.87
C GLY A 464 -43.45 12.59 0.16
N PHE A 465 -43.59 12.31 1.46
CA PHE A 465 -42.65 12.81 2.46
C PHE A 465 -41.30 12.12 2.28
N ALA A 466 -40.24 12.91 2.13
CA ALA A 466 -38.92 12.44 1.72
C ALA A 466 -37.79 12.92 2.65
N GLY A 467 -38.08 13.14 3.94
CA GLY A 467 -37.10 13.58 4.93
C GLY A 467 -37.36 13.00 6.32
N SER A 468 -36.59 13.40 7.32
CA SER A 468 -36.79 13.03 8.73
C SER A 468 -37.95 13.82 9.36
N PRO A 469 -38.88 13.18 10.09
CA PRO A 469 -39.91 13.91 10.82
C PRO A 469 -39.32 14.75 11.95
N LYS A 470 -40.04 15.78 12.38
CA LYS A 470 -39.70 16.48 13.62
C LYS A 470 -39.72 15.51 14.80
N PRO A 471 -38.76 15.60 15.73
CA PRO A 471 -38.78 14.82 16.97
C PRO A 471 -40.07 15.05 17.76
N ILE A 472 -40.51 14.00 18.46
CA ILE A 472 -41.65 14.05 19.37
C ILE A 472 -41.25 13.49 20.72
N ASN A 473 -41.89 13.95 21.80
CA ASN A 473 -41.66 13.40 23.13
C ASN A 473 -42.72 12.37 23.50
N TYR A 474 -42.30 11.29 24.16
CA TYR A 474 -43.20 10.40 24.90
C TYR A 474 -43.09 10.61 26.41
N VAL A 475 -44.09 10.11 27.11
CA VAL A 475 -44.14 10.01 28.57
C VAL A 475 -44.54 8.58 28.91
N VAL A 476 -43.93 8.02 29.94
CA VAL A 476 -44.25 6.70 30.49
C VAL A 476 -44.29 6.80 32.02
N LYS A 477 -44.93 5.84 32.66
CA LYS A 477 -44.92 5.69 34.12
C LYS A 477 -43.92 4.62 34.54
N ASP A 478 -43.35 4.79 35.73
CA ASP A 478 -42.62 3.70 36.39
C ASP A 478 -43.58 2.57 36.84
N THR A 479 -43.01 1.44 37.27
CA THR A 479 -43.77 0.29 37.79
C THR A 479 -44.57 0.61 39.06
N ASP A 480 -44.26 1.71 39.74
CA ASP A 480 -44.97 2.20 40.93
C ASP A 480 -46.13 3.15 40.56
N GLY A 481 -46.29 3.47 39.27
CA GLY A 481 -47.35 4.31 38.72
C GLY A 481 -47.03 5.82 38.68
N ASN A 482 -45.80 6.21 38.99
CA ASN A 482 -45.34 7.60 38.91
C ASN A 482 -45.02 7.98 37.47
N GLN A 483 -45.47 9.15 37.03
CA GLN A 483 -45.15 9.65 35.70
C GLN A 483 -43.70 10.14 35.65
N LEU A 484 -42.95 9.67 34.64
CA LEU A 484 -41.59 10.10 34.37
C LEU A 484 -41.57 11.36 33.48
N LEU A 485 -40.40 11.98 33.36
CA LEU A 485 -40.24 13.18 32.54
C LEU A 485 -40.45 12.86 31.05
N PRO A 486 -40.86 13.85 30.23
CA PRO A 486 -40.94 13.68 28.78
C PRO A 486 -39.58 13.33 28.17
N THR A 487 -39.56 12.33 27.29
CA THR A 487 -38.34 11.81 26.66
C THR A 487 -38.47 11.87 25.13
N PRO A 488 -37.46 12.36 24.40
CA PRO A 488 -37.53 12.54 22.95
C PRO A 488 -37.38 11.23 22.16
N ILE A 489 -38.06 11.19 21.02
CA ILE A 489 -37.96 10.17 19.98
C ILE A 489 -37.50 10.86 18.69
N ASN A 490 -36.39 10.38 18.14
CA ASN A 490 -35.81 10.87 16.90
C ASN A 490 -35.85 9.76 15.84
N VAL A 491 -36.64 9.96 14.79
CA VAL A 491 -36.61 9.11 13.58
C VAL A 491 -35.88 9.87 12.50
N THR A 492 -34.91 9.23 11.86
CA THR A 492 -34.20 9.79 10.70
C THR A 492 -34.43 8.94 9.45
N TYR A 493 -34.61 9.59 8.30
CA TYR A 493 -34.61 8.93 7.00
C TYR A 493 -33.40 9.44 6.20
N PRO A 494 -32.54 8.55 5.67
CA PRO A 494 -31.48 8.97 4.77
C PRO A 494 -32.08 9.57 3.50
N SER A 495 -31.50 10.67 3.02
CA SER A 495 -31.84 11.23 1.72
C SER A 495 -31.36 10.29 0.60
N MET A 496 -32.20 10.08 -0.40
CA MET A 496 -31.87 9.28 -1.58
C MET A 496 -31.31 10.16 -2.68
N THR A 497 -30.37 9.60 -3.42
CA THR A 497 -29.73 10.19 -4.60
C THR A 497 -29.72 9.16 -5.74
N THR A 498 -29.55 9.63 -6.97
CA THR A 498 -29.70 8.84 -8.19
C THR A 498 -28.34 8.61 -8.81
N ALA A 499 -28.05 7.40 -9.30
CA ALA A 499 -26.78 7.11 -9.95
C ALA A 499 -26.56 7.98 -11.20
N ASP A 500 -25.31 8.39 -11.40
CA ASP A 500 -24.90 9.22 -12.52
C ASP A 500 -24.06 8.43 -13.52
N VAL A 501 -24.35 8.62 -14.80
CA VAL A 501 -23.59 7.98 -15.88
C VAL A 501 -23.28 9.02 -16.96
N LYS A 502 -22.00 9.11 -17.34
CA LYS A 502 -21.58 9.99 -18.45
C LYS A 502 -20.54 9.32 -19.34
N THR A 503 -20.72 9.48 -20.64
CA THR A 503 -19.72 9.08 -21.64
C THR A 503 -18.79 10.24 -21.94
N GLY A 504 -17.48 9.98 -21.89
CA GLY A 504 -16.43 10.93 -22.22
C GLY A 504 -15.74 10.65 -23.55
N SER A 505 -14.91 11.60 -23.99
CA SER A 505 -13.97 11.35 -25.09
C SER A 505 -12.63 10.88 -24.54
N TYR A 506 -11.99 9.96 -25.24
CA TYR A 506 -10.74 9.35 -24.82
C TYR A 506 -9.66 10.36 -24.41
N GLY A 507 -8.97 10.09 -23.30
CA GLY A 507 -7.84 10.89 -22.81
C GLY A 507 -8.21 12.33 -22.40
N LYS A 508 -9.51 12.64 -22.32
CA LYS A 508 -10.01 13.95 -21.87
C LYS A 508 -10.71 13.82 -20.52
N PRO A 509 -10.60 14.84 -19.64
CA PRO A 509 -11.39 14.87 -18.43
C PRO A 509 -12.90 14.83 -18.73
N VAL A 510 -13.66 14.20 -17.83
CA VAL A 510 -15.12 14.09 -17.91
C VAL A 510 -15.74 14.67 -16.66
N ASP A 511 -16.50 15.76 -16.84
CA ASP A 511 -17.22 16.44 -15.76
C ASP A 511 -18.65 15.92 -15.65
N VAL A 512 -19.07 15.48 -14.47
CA VAL A 512 -20.41 14.97 -14.16
C VAL A 512 -21.07 15.86 -13.13
N ASP A 513 -22.18 16.50 -13.51
CA ASP A 513 -22.99 17.31 -12.59
C ASP A 513 -23.97 16.40 -11.84
N VAL A 514 -23.57 15.93 -10.66
CA VAL A 514 -24.40 15.01 -9.85
C VAL A 514 -25.62 15.72 -9.24
N LEU A 515 -25.65 17.05 -9.24
CA LEU A 515 -26.80 17.81 -8.72
C LEU A 515 -27.89 18.03 -9.79
N ALA A 516 -27.62 17.66 -11.04
CA ALA A 516 -28.58 17.82 -12.13
C ALA A 516 -29.86 17.00 -11.90
N ASN A 517 -29.71 15.78 -11.41
CA ASN A 517 -30.75 14.83 -10.99
C ASN A 517 -30.98 14.83 -9.46
N ASP A 518 -29.98 15.19 -8.64
CA ASP A 518 -30.07 15.13 -7.16
C ASP A 518 -30.21 16.50 -6.47
N LYS A 519 -31.29 17.20 -6.80
CA LYS A 519 -31.59 18.58 -6.36
C LYS A 519 -31.89 18.74 -4.87
N ASN A 520 -32.06 17.65 -4.15
CA ASN A 520 -32.27 17.63 -2.69
C ASN A 520 -30.96 17.87 -1.91
N ILE A 521 -29.81 17.86 -2.58
CA ILE A 521 -28.49 17.96 -1.96
C ILE A 521 -27.98 19.39 -1.96
N VAL A 522 -27.37 19.78 -0.83
CA VAL A 522 -26.70 21.06 -0.67
C VAL A 522 -25.39 21.04 -1.47
N LYS A 523 -25.23 21.96 -2.42
CA LYS A 523 -24.09 21.97 -3.36
C LYS A 523 -22.70 21.82 -2.73
N ASP A 524 -22.44 22.50 -1.62
CA ASP A 524 -21.11 22.53 -0.99
C ASP A 524 -20.85 21.30 -0.09
N SER A 525 -21.85 20.43 0.07
CA SER A 525 -21.76 19.23 0.91
C SER A 525 -21.23 18.00 0.16
N VAL A 526 -21.17 18.06 -1.17
CA VAL A 526 -20.81 16.90 -1.98
C VAL A 526 -19.36 16.50 -1.70
N LYS A 527 -19.15 15.20 -1.47
CA LYS A 527 -17.84 14.55 -1.29
C LYS A 527 -17.85 13.24 -2.06
N ILE A 528 -16.73 12.89 -2.68
CA ILE A 528 -16.53 11.55 -3.23
C ILE A 528 -15.97 10.63 -2.14
N ILE A 529 -16.22 9.33 -2.23
CA ILE A 529 -15.73 8.34 -1.28
C ILE A 529 -14.47 7.71 -1.84
N ASN A 530 -13.37 7.78 -1.12
CA ASN A 530 -12.15 7.06 -1.48
C ASN A 530 -12.40 5.54 -1.39
N PRO A 531 -12.30 4.78 -2.49
CA PRO A 531 -12.63 3.36 -2.49
C PRO A 531 -11.66 2.49 -1.68
N SER A 532 -10.45 2.99 -1.39
CA SER A 532 -9.44 2.28 -0.60
C SER A 532 -9.66 2.45 0.90
N THR A 533 -10.16 3.60 1.35
CA THR A 533 -10.34 3.91 2.78
C THR A 533 -11.79 3.90 3.23
N GLY A 534 -12.75 4.08 2.31
CA GLY A 534 -14.16 4.28 2.63
C GLY A 534 -14.50 5.69 3.12
N GLU A 535 -13.51 6.58 3.20
CA GLU A 535 -13.66 7.93 3.76
C GLU A 535 -14.07 8.97 2.70
N PRO A 536 -14.90 9.96 3.05
CA PRO A 536 -15.21 11.09 2.19
C PRO A 536 -13.98 11.99 1.92
N THR A 537 -13.78 12.37 0.67
CA THR A 537 -12.69 13.25 0.21
C THR A 537 -13.17 14.15 -0.93
N ASN A 538 -12.39 15.18 -1.27
CA ASN A 538 -12.61 15.99 -2.49
C ASN A 538 -11.84 15.44 -3.69
N GLU A 539 -10.83 14.60 -3.46
CA GLU A 539 -9.96 14.10 -4.52
C GLU A 539 -9.43 12.71 -4.14
N VAL A 540 -9.34 11.83 -5.13
CA VAL A 540 -8.70 10.52 -5.01
C VAL A 540 -8.02 10.14 -6.31
N VAL A 541 -6.79 9.64 -6.21
CA VAL A 541 -6.03 9.10 -7.33
C VAL A 541 -6.18 7.59 -7.35
N ILE A 542 -6.60 7.03 -8.48
CA ILE A 542 -6.66 5.60 -8.72
C ILE A 542 -5.46 5.23 -9.61
N LYS A 543 -4.42 4.66 -9.00
CA LYS A 543 -3.15 4.33 -9.65
C LYS A 543 -3.38 3.53 -10.94
N GLY A 544 -2.84 4.03 -12.05
CA GLY A 544 -2.96 3.40 -13.37
C GLY A 544 -4.27 3.69 -14.09
N GLN A 545 -5.10 4.59 -13.58
CA GLN A 545 -6.35 5.00 -14.22
C GLN A 545 -6.47 6.52 -14.35
N GLY A 546 -6.36 7.26 -13.24
CA GLY A 546 -6.66 8.69 -13.22
C GLY A 546 -7.07 9.22 -11.85
N THR A 547 -7.42 10.49 -11.83
CA THR A 547 -7.86 11.22 -10.64
C THR A 547 -9.35 11.50 -10.72
N TRP A 548 -10.08 11.16 -9.66
CA TRP A 548 -11.42 11.68 -9.41
C TRP A 548 -11.35 12.88 -8.49
N SER A 549 -12.09 13.93 -8.79
CA SER A 549 -12.24 15.09 -7.92
C SER A 549 -13.67 15.62 -7.91
N VAL A 550 -14.02 16.44 -6.91
CA VAL A 550 -15.29 17.16 -6.86
C VAL A 550 -15.07 18.62 -6.47
N ASP A 551 -15.76 19.54 -7.16
CA ASP A 551 -15.67 20.97 -6.91
C ASP A 551 -16.77 21.49 -5.96
N ASP A 552 -16.73 22.79 -5.63
CA ASP A 552 -17.70 23.48 -4.77
C ASP A 552 -19.09 23.66 -5.41
N LYS A 553 -19.29 23.18 -6.64
CA LYS A 553 -20.59 23.18 -7.33
C LYS A 553 -21.17 21.78 -7.42
N GLY A 554 -20.51 20.77 -6.86
CA GLY A 554 -20.92 19.38 -6.98
C GLY A 554 -20.64 18.78 -8.36
N ILE A 555 -19.69 19.34 -9.11
CA ILE A 555 -19.23 18.73 -10.36
C ILE A 555 -18.15 17.71 -10.01
N VAL A 556 -18.43 16.44 -10.27
CA VAL A 556 -17.48 15.33 -10.11
C VAL A 556 -16.73 15.14 -11.43
N THR A 557 -15.41 15.31 -11.41
CA THR A 557 -14.55 15.19 -12.58
C THR A 557 -13.69 13.94 -12.50
N PHE A 558 -13.67 13.13 -13.55
CA PHE A 558 -12.62 12.14 -13.75
C PHE A 558 -11.60 12.65 -14.78
N LYS A 559 -10.34 12.77 -14.36
CA LYS A 559 -9.20 13.09 -15.23
C LYS A 559 -8.35 11.82 -15.43
N PRO A 560 -8.32 11.24 -16.64
CA PRO A 560 -7.50 10.04 -16.89
C PRO A 560 -6.00 10.35 -16.77
N GLU A 561 -5.23 9.36 -16.33
CA GLU A 561 -3.77 9.35 -16.48
C GLU A 561 -3.38 9.32 -17.97
N ASP A 562 -2.17 9.79 -18.29
CA ASP A 562 -1.66 9.75 -19.66
C ASP A 562 -1.61 8.30 -20.17
N ASN A 563 -2.13 8.09 -21.38
CA ASN A 563 -2.27 6.77 -22.03
C ASN A 563 -3.26 5.80 -21.37
N TYR A 564 -4.06 6.22 -20.39
CA TYR A 564 -5.16 5.42 -19.89
C TYR A 564 -6.27 5.30 -20.95
N THR A 565 -6.64 4.06 -21.26
CA THR A 565 -7.55 3.72 -22.37
C THR A 565 -8.87 3.07 -21.96
N GLY A 566 -9.01 2.73 -20.67
CA GLY A 566 -10.15 1.99 -20.14
C GLY A 566 -11.24 2.86 -19.55
N ASN A 567 -12.32 2.24 -19.10
CA ASN A 567 -13.31 2.87 -18.24
C ASN A 567 -12.82 2.89 -16.80
N PRO A 568 -12.81 4.05 -16.12
CA PRO A 568 -12.37 4.12 -14.74
C PRO A 568 -13.25 3.28 -13.83
N THR A 569 -12.66 2.81 -12.72
CA THR A 569 -13.43 2.28 -11.61
C THR A 569 -14.45 3.35 -11.18
N PRO A 570 -15.76 3.02 -11.12
CA PRO A 570 -16.78 3.95 -10.64
C PRO A 570 -16.47 4.44 -9.23
N ILE A 571 -16.78 5.70 -8.97
CA ILE A 571 -16.61 6.32 -7.66
C ILE A 571 -17.98 6.52 -7.00
N ASN A 572 -18.08 6.42 -5.69
CA ASN A 572 -19.31 6.81 -4.99
C ASN A 572 -19.19 8.25 -4.51
N TYR A 573 -20.32 8.96 -4.41
CA TYR A 573 -20.41 10.25 -3.75
C TYR A 573 -21.45 10.23 -2.64
N ILE A 574 -21.31 11.16 -1.69
CA ILE A 574 -22.29 11.51 -0.68
C ILE A 574 -22.52 13.02 -0.69
N GLY A 575 -23.64 13.45 -0.15
CA GLY A 575 -23.89 14.85 0.19
C GLY A 575 -24.84 14.95 1.38
N THR A 576 -25.18 16.16 1.79
CA THR A 576 -26.19 16.41 2.81
C THR A 576 -27.40 17.14 2.24
N ASP A 577 -28.58 16.82 2.74
CA ASP A 577 -29.80 17.57 2.41
C ASP A 577 -29.89 18.90 3.17
N SER A 578 -30.94 19.68 2.90
CA SER A 578 -31.15 20.98 3.57
C SER A 578 -31.34 20.90 5.08
N ASN A 579 -31.56 19.70 5.63
CA ASN A 579 -31.73 19.45 7.05
C ASN A 579 -30.45 18.87 7.69
N GLY A 580 -29.36 18.73 6.92
CA GLY A 580 -28.07 18.24 7.39
C GLY A 580 -27.93 16.71 7.40
N HIS A 581 -28.86 15.95 6.83
CA HIS A 581 -28.75 14.49 6.78
C HIS A 581 -27.89 14.06 5.58
N THR A 582 -26.95 13.16 5.84
CA THR A 582 -26.09 12.57 4.80
C THR A 582 -26.88 11.56 3.95
N THR A 583 -26.63 11.57 2.64
CA THR A 583 -27.17 10.60 1.69
C THR A 583 -26.49 9.24 1.81
N LEU A 584 -27.09 8.22 1.19
CA LEU A 584 -26.38 6.98 0.93
C LEU A 584 -25.31 7.18 -0.16
N PRO A 585 -24.18 6.43 -0.12
CA PRO A 585 -23.20 6.38 -1.19
C PRO A 585 -23.85 6.07 -2.54
N THR A 586 -23.66 6.95 -3.51
CA THR A 586 -24.29 6.85 -4.83
C THR A 586 -23.23 6.82 -5.93
N PRO A 587 -23.30 5.86 -6.88
CA PRO A 587 -22.24 5.68 -7.86
C PRO A 587 -22.29 6.73 -8.99
N VAL A 588 -21.11 7.24 -9.34
CA VAL A 588 -20.79 7.98 -10.55
C VAL A 588 -19.99 7.08 -11.47
N THR A 589 -20.52 6.84 -12.66
CA THR A 589 -19.89 6.00 -13.68
C THR A 589 -19.48 6.85 -14.88
N VAL A 590 -18.19 6.85 -15.18
CA VAL A 590 -17.66 7.40 -16.43
C VAL A 590 -17.31 6.26 -17.37
N THR A 591 -17.74 6.37 -18.63
CA THR A 591 -17.38 5.41 -19.68
C THR A 591 -16.71 6.12 -20.84
N TYR A 592 -15.76 5.46 -21.49
CA TYR A 592 -15.16 5.85 -22.75
C TYR A 592 -15.58 4.87 -23.85
N PRO A 593 -15.64 5.33 -25.12
CA PRO A 593 -15.81 4.45 -26.27
C PRO A 593 -14.70 3.40 -26.35
N ASN A 594 -15.02 2.21 -26.88
CA ASN A 594 -14.03 1.18 -27.09
C ASN A 594 -12.99 1.62 -28.15
N PRO A 595 -11.70 1.33 -27.95
CA PRO A 595 -10.68 1.59 -28.95
C PRO A 595 -10.86 0.69 -30.18
N THR A 596 -10.37 1.16 -31.32
CA THR A 596 -10.25 0.41 -32.59
C THR A 596 -9.04 -0.53 -32.58
N THR A 597 -9.02 -1.50 -33.50
CA THR A 597 -8.02 -2.57 -33.54
C THR A 597 -6.88 -2.22 -34.50
N PRO A 598 -5.60 -2.36 -34.09
CA PRO A 598 -4.45 -2.14 -34.97
C PRO A 598 -4.52 -2.94 -36.28
N ASP A 599 -4.11 -2.30 -37.37
CA ASP A 599 -4.07 -2.92 -38.68
C ASP A 599 -2.65 -3.25 -39.13
N THR A 600 -2.50 -4.38 -39.81
CA THR A 600 -1.23 -4.75 -40.44
C THR A 600 -1.45 -5.41 -41.79
N LYS A 601 -0.65 -5.00 -42.79
CA LYS A 601 -0.66 -5.64 -44.11
C LYS A 601 0.73 -5.80 -44.70
N ILE A 602 0.93 -6.94 -45.36
CA ILE A 602 2.16 -7.26 -46.07
C ILE A 602 2.04 -6.80 -47.52
N GLY A 603 3.02 -6.01 -47.97
CA GLY A 603 3.11 -5.47 -49.32
C GLY A 603 4.17 -6.13 -50.18
N THR A 604 4.24 -5.74 -51.45
CA THR A 604 5.37 -6.06 -52.34
C THR A 604 6.28 -4.82 -52.45
N PRO A 605 7.61 -4.92 -52.22
CA PRO A 605 8.51 -3.77 -52.26
C PRO A 605 8.31 -2.87 -53.49
N GLY A 606 8.21 -1.55 -53.27
CA GLY A 606 8.01 -0.56 -54.32
C GLY A 606 6.62 -0.54 -54.98
N LYS A 607 5.63 -1.26 -54.43
CA LYS A 607 4.23 -1.23 -54.89
C LYS A 607 3.32 -0.64 -53.83
N PRO A 608 2.27 0.12 -54.20
CA PRO A 608 1.28 0.60 -53.24
C PRO A 608 0.60 -0.54 -52.49
N VAL A 609 0.25 -0.29 -51.22
CA VAL A 609 -0.48 -1.20 -50.35
C VAL A 609 -1.74 -0.51 -49.86
N THR A 610 -2.90 -1.09 -50.14
CA THR A 610 -4.22 -0.58 -49.73
C THR A 610 -4.87 -1.55 -48.76
N GLN A 611 -5.49 -1.05 -47.70
CA GLN A 611 -6.30 -1.82 -46.76
C GLN A 611 -7.47 -0.98 -46.25
N LYS A 612 -8.58 -1.62 -45.95
CA LYS A 612 -9.70 -0.98 -45.28
C LYS A 612 -9.52 -1.14 -43.76
N VAL A 613 -9.27 -0.03 -43.07
CA VAL A 613 -8.86 -0.04 -41.65
C VAL A 613 -10.02 -0.24 -40.69
N THR A 614 -11.26 -0.10 -41.15
CA THR A 614 -12.45 -0.25 -40.31
C THR A 614 -13.06 -1.67 -40.36
N ASP A 615 -12.49 -2.59 -41.14
CA ASP A 615 -13.08 -3.94 -41.34
C ASP A 615 -12.92 -4.84 -40.10
N ASN A 616 -11.90 -4.58 -39.29
CA ASN A 616 -11.61 -5.22 -38.00
C ASN A 616 -12.08 -4.39 -36.79
N ASP A 617 -12.70 -3.24 -37.05
CA ASP A 617 -13.25 -2.36 -36.03
C ASP A 617 -14.73 -2.67 -35.79
N GLY A 618 -15.20 -2.33 -34.60
CA GLY A 618 -16.60 -2.46 -34.23
C GLY A 618 -17.48 -1.43 -34.96
N ASN A 619 -18.34 -0.77 -34.20
CA ASN A 619 -19.31 0.16 -34.76
C ASN A 619 -18.66 1.55 -34.94
N VAL A 620 -18.06 1.77 -36.12
CA VAL A 620 -17.37 3.02 -36.50
C VAL A 620 -17.89 3.57 -37.83
N ASP A 621 -17.84 4.88 -38.02
CA ASP A 621 -18.19 5.53 -39.28
C ASP A 621 -16.94 5.66 -40.19
N PRO A 622 -16.81 4.85 -41.27
CA PRO A 622 -15.62 4.86 -42.13
C PRO A 622 -15.39 6.18 -42.86
N SER A 623 -16.42 7.04 -42.99
CA SER A 623 -16.30 8.33 -43.65
C SER A 623 -15.56 9.39 -42.83
N THR A 624 -15.35 9.10 -41.54
CA THR A 624 -14.67 9.98 -40.59
C THR A 624 -13.20 9.63 -40.40
N VAL A 625 -12.70 8.56 -41.04
CA VAL A 625 -11.30 8.14 -40.92
C VAL A 625 -10.36 9.24 -41.41
N LYS A 626 -9.44 9.67 -40.55
CA LYS A 626 -8.37 10.63 -40.85
C LYS A 626 -7.02 10.12 -40.35
N LEU A 627 -5.96 10.46 -41.09
CA LEU A 627 -4.59 10.06 -40.78
C LEU A 627 -3.90 11.07 -39.87
N VAL A 628 -3.16 10.57 -38.89
CA VAL A 628 -2.31 11.35 -37.98
C VAL A 628 -0.87 11.32 -38.50
N ASP A 629 -0.25 12.48 -38.69
CA ASP A 629 1.14 12.57 -39.14
C ASP A 629 2.10 12.18 -37.99
N PRO A 630 2.87 11.08 -38.09
CA PRO A 630 3.77 10.65 -37.03
C PRO A 630 4.91 11.64 -36.76
N ASN A 631 5.28 12.49 -37.73
CA ASN A 631 6.30 13.52 -37.54
C ASN A 631 5.74 14.80 -36.91
N ASN A 632 4.42 15.00 -36.97
CA ASN A 632 3.73 16.17 -36.47
C ASN A 632 2.38 15.78 -35.82
N PRO A 633 2.36 14.99 -34.73
CA PRO A 633 1.14 14.40 -34.18
C PRO A 633 0.15 15.44 -33.62
N ASN A 634 0.60 16.68 -33.39
CA ASN A 634 -0.23 17.79 -32.94
C ASN A 634 -0.96 18.53 -34.09
N ASN A 635 -0.66 18.21 -35.35
CA ASN A 635 -1.39 18.78 -36.48
C ASN A 635 -2.77 18.12 -36.60
N PRO A 636 -3.78 18.84 -37.13
CA PRO A 636 -5.08 18.26 -37.40
C PRO A 636 -4.96 17.02 -38.30
N PRO A 637 -5.66 15.91 -37.99
CA PRO A 637 -5.70 14.73 -38.83
C PRO A 637 -6.16 15.07 -40.27
N SER A 638 -5.59 14.38 -41.27
CA SER A 638 -5.78 14.72 -42.68
C SER A 638 -6.10 13.50 -43.54
N ASP A 639 -6.56 13.72 -44.77
CA ASP A 639 -6.77 12.65 -45.76
C ASP A 639 -5.47 12.17 -46.42
N LYS A 640 -4.35 12.87 -46.17
CA LYS A 640 -3.07 12.63 -46.85
C LYS A 640 -1.88 13.07 -45.99
N VAL A 641 -0.96 12.15 -45.77
CA VAL A 641 0.30 12.39 -45.06
C VAL A 641 1.46 11.92 -45.94
N THR A 642 2.49 12.75 -46.12
CA THR A 642 3.70 12.38 -46.86
C THR A 642 4.88 12.29 -45.91
N ILE A 643 5.55 11.14 -45.89
CA ILE A 643 6.74 10.89 -45.09
C ILE A 643 7.97 11.06 -45.99
N PRO A 644 8.86 12.02 -45.70
CA PRO A 644 10.01 12.30 -46.56
C PRO A 644 10.91 11.08 -46.78
N ASN A 645 11.24 10.80 -48.04
CA ASN A 645 12.10 9.69 -48.51
C ASN A 645 11.48 8.28 -48.35
N GLU A 646 10.21 8.18 -47.97
CA GLU A 646 9.51 6.90 -47.83
C GLU A 646 8.34 6.79 -48.79
N GLY A 647 7.42 7.76 -48.77
CA GLY A 647 6.21 7.72 -49.58
C GLY A 647 5.05 8.54 -49.02
N THR A 648 3.85 8.26 -49.51
CA THR A 648 2.62 8.98 -49.19
C THR A 648 1.52 8.03 -48.73
N TRP A 649 0.92 8.33 -47.59
CA TRP A 649 -0.31 7.72 -47.09
C TRP A 649 -1.52 8.56 -47.52
N THR A 650 -2.59 7.90 -47.96
CA THR A 650 -3.89 8.52 -48.30
C THR A 650 -5.04 7.69 -47.75
N VAL A 651 -6.14 8.32 -47.38
CA VAL A 651 -7.39 7.64 -47.02
C VAL A 651 -8.54 8.10 -47.92
N THR A 652 -9.49 7.21 -48.22
CA THR A 652 -10.73 7.57 -48.92
C THR A 652 -11.95 7.51 -48.00
N PRO A 653 -13.09 8.14 -48.36
CA PRO A 653 -14.29 8.23 -47.51
C PRO A 653 -14.96 6.89 -47.14
N ASP A 654 -14.48 5.76 -47.66
CA ASP A 654 -14.95 4.42 -47.31
C ASP A 654 -14.06 3.71 -46.28
N GLY A 655 -13.04 4.40 -45.74
CA GLY A 655 -12.07 3.87 -44.79
C GLY A 655 -10.88 3.14 -45.42
N GLU A 656 -10.70 3.20 -46.75
CA GLU A 656 -9.51 2.61 -47.40
C GLU A 656 -8.26 3.49 -47.23
N VAL A 657 -7.27 2.98 -46.49
CA VAL A 657 -5.95 3.58 -46.32
C VAL A 657 -4.96 2.95 -47.30
N THR A 658 -4.22 3.78 -48.03
CA THR A 658 -3.22 3.37 -49.01
C THR A 658 -1.86 4.01 -48.71
N PHE A 659 -0.80 3.21 -48.63
CA PHE A 659 0.58 3.70 -48.71
C PHE A 659 1.12 3.56 -50.12
N THR A 660 1.65 4.63 -50.68
CA THR A 660 2.34 4.67 -51.98
C THR A 660 3.82 5.00 -51.75
N PRO A 661 4.75 4.05 -51.97
CA PRO A 661 6.17 4.29 -51.75
C PRO A 661 6.75 5.28 -52.77
N ASP A 662 7.72 6.08 -52.33
CA ASP A 662 8.52 6.91 -53.22
C ASP A 662 9.34 6.03 -54.18
N PRO A 663 9.73 6.55 -55.37
CA PRO A 663 10.61 5.82 -56.27
C PRO A 663 11.90 5.35 -55.57
N ASN A 664 12.21 4.05 -55.69
CA ASN A 664 13.33 3.36 -55.06
C ASN A 664 13.23 3.10 -53.55
N PHE A 665 12.12 3.47 -52.90
CA PHE A 665 11.86 3.03 -51.53
C PHE A 665 11.42 1.56 -51.51
N THR A 666 12.21 0.70 -50.87
CA THR A 666 11.95 -0.74 -50.77
C THR A 666 11.78 -1.24 -49.33
N GLY A 667 12.12 -0.41 -48.33
CA GLY A 667 12.02 -0.75 -46.90
C GLY A 667 10.60 -0.61 -46.35
N ASN A 668 10.40 -0.96 -45.07
CA ASN A 668 9.12 -0.76 -44.38
C ASN A 668 8.88 0.74 -44.13
N PRO A 669 7.70 1.30 -44.46
CA PRO A 669 7.37 2.67 -44.12
C PRO A 669 7.23 2.84 -42.61
N THR A 670 7.48 4.05 -42.14
CA THR A 670 7.12 4.49 -40.80
C THR A 670 5.62 4.24 -40.59
N PRO A 671 5.22 3.50 -39.52
CA PRO A 671 3.83 3.29 -39.20
C PRO A 671 3.07 4.61 -39.06
N ILE A 672 1.85 4.65 -39.57
CA ILE A 672 0.94 5.78 -39.41
C ILE A 672 -0.16 5.41 -38.40
N SER A 673 -0.86 6.37 -37.84
CA SER A 673 -2.09 6.11 -37.09
C SER A 673 -3.29 6.77 -37.77
N TYR A 674 -4.49 6.22 -37.60
CA TYR A 674 -5.72 6.89 -37.97
C TYR A 674 -6.58 7.17 -36.74
N VAL A 675 -7.46 8.16 -36.84
CA VAL A 675 -8.59 8.40 -35.93
C VAL A 675 -9.88 8.21 -36.71
N VAL A 676 -10.94 7.79 -36.02
CA VAL A 676 -12.28 7.56 -36.58
C VAL A 676 -13.32 7.89 -35.51
N GLU A 677 -14.53 8.23 -35.91
CA GLU A 677 -15.67 8.42 -35.01
C GLU A 677 -16.52 7.16 -34.92
N ASP A 678 -17.09 6.89 -33.74
CA ASP A 678 -18.15 5.90 -33.59
C ASP A 678 -19.49 6.40 -34.17
N ASP A 679 -20.50 5.52 -34.23
CA ASP A 679 -21.87 5.86 -34.69
C ASP A 679 -22.54 6.99 -33.87
N ASN A 680 -21.99 7.34 -32.71
CA ASN A 680 -22.47 8.40 -31.83
C ASN A 680 -21.70 9.73 -32.03
N GLY A 681 -20.73 9.76 -32.94
CA GLY A 681 -19.90 10.94 -33.24
C GLY A 681 -18.76 11.16 -32.24
N ASN A 682 -18.40 10.16 -31.43
CA ASN A 682 -17.26 10.27 -30.53
C ASN A 682 -15.98 9.88 -31.27
N VAL A 683 -14.96 10.76 -31.24
CA VAL A 683 -13.64 10.46 -31.79
C VAL A 683 -12.94 9.39 -30.94
N LEU A 684 -12.55 8.29 -31.59
CA LEU A 684 -11.85 7.16 -31.00
C LEU A 684 -10.33 7.38 -30.95
N PRO A 685 -9.58 6.59 -30.16
CA PRO A 685 -8.14 6.76 -29.98
C PRO A 685 -7.37 6.50 -31.28
N PRO A 686 -6.23 7.20 -31.51
CA PRO A 686 -5.38 6.93 -32.66
C PRO A 686 -4.95 5.47 -32.72
N THR A 687 -5.19 4.81 -33.85
CA THR A 687 -4.92 3.38 -34.03
C THR A 687 -3.87 3.15 -35.10
N PRO A 688 -2.82 2.35 -34.82
CA PRO A 688 -1.69 2.20 -35.72
C PRO A 688 -2.04 1.33 -36.93
N VAL A 689 -1.48 1.72 -38.07
CA VAL A 689 -1.50 1.05 -39.36
C VAL A 689 -0.07 0.74 -39.75
N VAL A 690 0.24 -0.55 -39.88
CA VAL A 690 1.58 -1.05 -40.21
C VAL A 690 1.57 -1.70 -41.58
N VAL A 691 2.47 -1.23 -42.46
CA VAL A 691 2.79 -1.91 -43.71
C VAL A 691 4.18 -2.52 -43.60
N SER A 692 4.30 -3.80 -43.96
CA SER A 692 5.58 -4.50 -44.01
C SER A 692 5.90 -4.94 -45.44
N TYR A 693 7.05 -4.54 -45.93
CA TYR A 693 7.67 -5.02 -47.15
C TYR A 693 8.76 -6.04 -46.78
N PRO A 694 8.49 -7.34 -46.95
CA PRO A 694 9.51 -8.34 -46.72
C PRO A 694 10.68 -8.05 -47.65
N GLN A 695 11.85 -7.79 -47.05
CA GLN A 695 13.08 -7.71 -47.83
C GLN A 695 13.39 -9.12 -48.35
N PRO A 696 13.94 -9.24 -49.57
CA PRO A 696 14.70 -10.43 -49.92
C PRO A 696 15.73 -10.67 -48.80
N VAL A 697 15.83 -11.90 -48.32
CA VAL A 697 16.81 -12.26 -47.31
C VAL A 697 18.17 -12.32 -48.01
N ASP A 698 18.92 -11.21 -48.02
CA ASP A 698 20.33 -11.22 -48.41
C ASP A 698 21.16 -11.62 -47.18
N GLY A 699 21.69 -12.85 -47.19
CA GLY A 699 22.81 -13.24 -46.32
C GLY A 699 22.63 -14.49 -45.45
N ASP A 700 22.50 -15.67 -46.06
CA ASP A 700 23.52 -16.71 -45.81
C ASP A 700 24.01 -17.18 -47.17
N ASP A 701 24.97 -16.42 -47.71
CA ASP A 701 25.66 -16.69 -48.98
C ASP A 701 26.79 -17.73 -48.79
N THR A 702 26.59 -18.66 -47.87
CA THR A 702 27.32 -19.93 -47.90
C THR A 702 26.43 -20.98 -48.55
N PRO A 703 26.81 -21.58 -49.69
CA PRO A 703 26.10 -22.75 -50.19
C PRO A 703 26.25 -23.87 -49.16
N ILE A 704 25.16 -24.20 -48.47
CA ILE A 704 25.14 -25.25 -47.44
C ILE A 704 24.54 -26.52 -48.05
N ALA A 705 25.42 -27.43 -48.48
CA ALA A 705 25.05 -28.81 -48.80
C ALA A 705 24.94 -29.65 -47.52
N THR A 706 23.89 -29.42 -46.71
CA THR A 706 23.73 -30.11 -45.41
C THR A 706 23.09 -31.48 -45.51
N ASN A 707 22.42 -31.81 -46.62
CA ASN A 707 21.68 -33.06 -46.76
C ASN A 707 22.27 -33.96 -47.84
N PRO A 708 22.75 -35.17 -47.50
CA PRO A 708 23.30 -36.08 -48.49
C PRO A 708 22.21 -36.59 -49.43
N ASP A 709 22.43 -36.41 -50.73
CA ASP A 709 21.60 -36.99 -51.79
C ASP A 709 21.70 -38.52 -51.84
N THR A 710 20.54 -39.18 -51.79
CA THR A 710 20.48 -40.62 -52.05
C THR A 710 19.29 -40.98 -52.95
N LYS A 711 19.58 -41.65 -54.07
CA LYS A 711 18.58 -42.27 -54.94
C LYS A 711 18.89 -43.74 -55.17
N PRO A 712 17.98 -44.67 -54.83
CA PRO A 712 18.15 -46.08 -55.14
C PRO A 712 18.08 -46.32 -56.65
N GLY A 713 18.93 -47.22 -57.15
CA GLY A 713 19.02 -47.61 -58.55
C GLY A 713 19.07 -49.12 -58.75
N PHE A 714 18.69 -49.57 -59.95
CA PHE A 714 18.81 -50.97 -60.35
C PHE A 714 20.08 -51.21 -61.16
N LYS A 715 20.74 -52.34 -60.92
CA LYS A 715 21.96 -52.73 -61.61
C LYS A 715 21.74 -52.73 -63.14
N GLY A 716 22.58 -51.99 -63.86
CA GLY A 716 22.57 -51.93 -65.33
C GLY A 716 21.67 -50.85 -65.93
N TYR A 717 20.98 -50.05 -65.11
CA TYR A 717 20.17 -48.92 -65.57
C TYR A 717 20.78 -47.59 -65.10
N PRO A 718 20.74 -46.54 -65.93
CA PRO A 718 21.19 -45.22 -65.51
C PRO A 718 20.28 -44.68 -64.41
N VAL A 719 20.87 -44.05 -63.41
CA VAL A 719 20.17 -43.33 -62.34
C VAL A 719 20.42 -41.85 -62.54
N THR A 720 19.36 -41.05 -62.51
CA THR A 720 19.43 -39.58 -62.55
C THR A 720 18.71 -39.02 -61.34
N GLN A 721 19.39 -38.17 -60.56
CA GLN A 721 18.87 -37.49 -59.38
C GLN A 721 19.22 -36.02 -59.47
N ASN A 722 18.28 -35.13 -59.11
CA ASN A 722 18.56 -33.72 -58.86
C ASN A 722 19.24 -33.56 -57.50
N VAL A 723 20.43 -32.93 -57.48
CA VAL A 723 21.28 -32.74 -56.30
C VAL A 723 21.26 -31.33 -55.72
N VAL A 724 20.35 -30.46 -56.18
CA VAL A 724 20.20 -29.10 -55.61
C VAL A 724 18.81 -28.87 -55.00
N ASP A 725 17.85 -29.77 -55.20
CA ASP A 725 16.45 -29.58 -54.74
C ASP A 725 16.30 -29.64 -53.21
N ASN A 726 17.25 -30.24 -52.50
CA ASN A 726 17.28 -30.40 -51.05
C ASN A 726 18.34 -29.52 -50.37
N ASP A 727 19.03 -28.68 -51.15
CA ASP A 727 20.07 -27.78 -50.70
C ASP A 727 19.62 -26.33 -50.84
N ASN A 728 20.03 -25.49 -49.89
CA ASN A 728 19.68 -24.07 -49.89
C ASN A 728 20.78 -23.26 -50.60
N ASN A 729 20.37 -22.32 -51.44
CA ASN A 729 21.25 -21.30 -52.05
C ASN A 729 22.40 -21.85 -52.91
N VAL A 730 22.14 -22.88 -53.73
CA VAL A 730 23.11 -23.47 -54.68
C VAL A 730 22.77 -23.09 -56.12
N ASP A 731 23.72 -22.53 -56.87
CA ASP A 731 23.58 -22.32 -58.31
C ASP A 731 23.71 -23.67 -59.05
N PRO A 732 22.68 -24.16 -59.75
CA PRO A 732 22.73 -25.46 -60.44
C PRO A 732 23.79 -25.53 -61.54
N THR A 733 24.26 -24.37 -62.04
CA THR A 733 25.26 -24.29 -63.12
C THR A 733 26.70 -24.40 -62.61
N THR A 734 26.92 -24.30 -61.30
CA THR A 734 28.26 -24.36 -60.68
C THR A 734 28.60 -25.76 -60.14
N VAL A 735 27.64 -26.69 -60.16
CA VAL A 735 27.82 -28.06 -59.66
C VAL A 735 28.92 -28.79 -60.43
N LYS A 736 29.91 -29.32 -59.69
CA LYS A 736 31.00 -30.16 -60.21
C LYS A 736 31.13 -31.43 -59.36
N LEU A 737 31.69 -32.48 -59.96
CA LEU A 737 32.08 -33.67 -59.22
C LEU A 737 33.50 -33.51 -58.69
N ILE A 738 33.74 -33.90 -57.44
CA ILE A 738 35.10 -33.94 -56.90
C ILE A 738 35.73 -35.29 -57.23
N ASN A 739 36.80 -35.28 -58.03
CA ASN A 739 37.54 -36.50 -58.31
C ASN A 739 38.15 -37.05 -57.00
N PRO A 740 37.83 -38.29 -56.60
CA PRO A 740 38.23 -38.80 -55.29
C PRO A 740 39.75 -38.97 -55.15
N ILE A 741 40.48 -39.07 -56.26
CA ILE A 741 41.94 -39.23 -56.31
C ILE A 741 42.62 -37.86 -56.32
N THR A 742 42.26 -36.99 -57.27
CA THR A 742 42.97 -35.71 -57.46
C THR A 742 42.44 -34.59 -56.57
N LYS A 743 41.26 -34.77 -55.96
CA LYS A 743 40.52 -33.77 -55.17
C LYS A 743 40.17 -32.49 -55.95
N GLN A 744 40.21 -32.55 -57.29
CA GLN A 744 39.86 -31.43 -58.17
C GLN A 744 38.43 -31.57 -58.68
N PRO A 745 37.72 -30.45 -58.93
CA PRO A 745 36.40 -30.44 -59.55
C PRO A 745 36.48 -30.80 -61.04
N VAL A 746 35.59 -31.68 -61.49
CA VAL A 746 35.49 -32.17 -62.87
C VAL A 746 34.02 -32.36 -63.26
N ASP A 747 33.72 -32.33 -64.56
CA ASP A 747 32.38 -32.58 -65.10
C ASP A 747 32.05 -34.07 -65.27
N GLU A 748 33.08 -34.91 -65.30
CA GLU A 748 32.97 -36.35 -65.49
C GLU A 748 34.00 -37.11 -64.64
N ILE A 749 33.58 -38.20 -64.00
CA ILE A 749 34.46 -39.16 -63.32
C ILE A 749 34.17 -40.56 -63.83
N VAL A 750 35.16 -41.20 -64.44
CA VAL A 750 35.09 -42.63 -64.76
C VAL A 750 35.66 -43.41 -63.59
N VAL A 751 34.80 -44.15 -62.88
CA VAL A 751 35.24 -45.08 -61.84
C VAL A 751 35.29 -46.48 -62.44
N PRO A 752 36.47 -47.12 -62.53
CA PRO A 752 36.57 -48.50 -62.99
C PRO A 752 35.61 -49.38 -62.19
N ASN A 753 34.89 -50.29 -62.86
CA ASN A 753 33.99 -51.24 -62.17
C ASN A 753 32.70 -50.65 -61.58
N GLU A 754 32.58 -49.31 -61.52
CA GLU A 754 31.45 -48.56 -60.94
C GLU A 754 30.80 -47.57 -61.92
N GLY A 755 31.45 -47.29 -63.05
CA GLY A 755 30.89 -46.54 -64.16
C GLY A 755 31.25 -45.06 -64.25
N THR A 756 30.76 -44.42 -65.31
CA THR A 756 31.01 -43.01 -65.61
C THR A 756 29.96 -42.11 -65.00
N TRP A 757 30.35 -41.24 -64.07
CA TRP A 757 29.53 -40.20 -63.45
C TRP A 757 29.66 -38.88 -64.22
N THR A 758 28.57 -38.25 -64.64
CA THR A 758 28.59 -36.91 -65.28
C THR A 758 27.59 -35.94 -64.67
N VAL A 759 27.87 -34.63 -64.79
CA VAL A 759 26.95 -33.52 -64.48
C VAL A 759 26.54 -32.84 -65.80
N GLY A 760 25.23 -32.55 -65.99
CA GLY A 760 24.68 -32.01 -67.24
C GLY A 760 23.71 -30.83 -67.06
N PRO A 761 23.38 -30.06 -68.13
CA PRO A 761 22.77 -28.73 -68.06
C PRO A 761 21.23 -28.69 -67.91
N ASN A 762 20.62 -29.64 -67.18
CA ASN A 762 19.24 -29.56 -66.70
C ASN A 762 19.23 -29.89 -65.19
N PRO A 763 18.43 -29.22 -64.35
CA PRO A 763 18.76 -28.94 -62.96
C PRO A 763 19.11 -30.21 -62.18
N GLY A 764 20.36 -30.26 -61.73
CA GLY A 764 20.91 -31.20 -60.75
C GLY A 764 21.11 -32.67 -61.14
N GLY A 765 20.94 -33.11 -62.39
CA GLY A 765 21.05 -34.53 -62.75
C GLY A 765 22.47 -35.15 -62.79
N LEU A 766 22.79 -36.12 -61.92
CA LEU A 766 23.95 -37.02 -62.06
C LEU A 766 23.65 -38.20 -63.03
N HIS A 767 24.56 -38.59 -63.93
CA HIS A 767 24.40 -39.81 -64.76
C HIS A 767 25.51 -40.83 -64.48
N SER A 768 25.20 -42.12 -64.20
CA SER A 768 26.21 -43.19 -64.08
C SER A 768 26.13 -44.28 -65.17
N HIS A 769 27.23 -44.58 -65.88
CA HIS A 769 27.36 -45.69 -66.85
C HIS A 769 28.31 -46.80 -66.35
N LEU A 770 27.78 -47.83 -65.67
CA LEU A 770 28.54 -48.94 -65.05
C LEU A 770 29.23 -49.93 -66.01
N CYS A 771 30.44 -50.38 -65.65
CA CYS A 771 30.93 -51.72 -66.01
C CYS A 771 31.81 -52.36 -64.92
N GLN A 772 31.18 -53.18 -64.05
CA GLN A 772 31.62 -54.40 -63.31
C GLN A 772 32.61 -54.42 -62.11
N SER A 773 32.07 -54.32 -60.88
CA SER A 773 32.13 -55.34 -59.79
C SER A 773 33.06 -55.18 -58.54
N TRP A 774 32.42 -55.44 -57.37
CA TRP A 774 32.82 -55.74 -55.97
C TRP A 774 33.08 -54.62 -54.94
N ALA A 775 32.44 -54.80 -53.76
CA ALA A 775 32.22 -53.85 -52.66
C ALA A 775 33.31 -53.82 -51.57
N ILE A 776 33.48 -52.69 -50.88
CA ILE A 776 34.18 -52.58 -49.59
C ILE A 776 33.40 -51.65 -48.61
N LYS A 777 33.41 -52.05 -47.34
CA LYS A 777 32.71 -51.54 -46.13
C LYS A 777 33.76 -51.06 -45.11
N ILE A 778 33.47 -50.07 -44.24
CA ILE A 778 33.96 -49.81 -42.83
C ILE A 778 33.40 -48.40 -42.42
N HIS A 779 32.47 -48.16 -41.47
CA HIS A 779 32.43 -48.18 -39.96
C HIS A 779 33.42 -47.20 -39.26
N HIS A 780 33.02 -46.26 -38.39
CA HIS A 780 32.48 -46.37 -37.01
C HIS A 780 31.86 -45.02 -36.54
N ARG A 781 31.28 -44.83 -35.34
CA ARG A 781 30.15 -45.41 -34.59
C ARG A 781 29.96 -44.46 -33.38
N LEU A 782 28.72 -44.23 -32.94
CA LEU A 782 28.37 -43.42 -31.75
C LEU A 782 28.14 -44.33 -30.51
N THR A 783 28.30 -43.73 -29.31
CA THR A 783 27.57 -43.92 -28.02
C THR A 783 27.92 -45.00 -26.96
N MET A 784 27.59 -44.62 -25.70
CA MET A 784 27.67 -45.35 -24.42
C MET A 784 26.69 -46.54 -24.28
N TRP A 785 27.21 -47.58 -23.60
CA TRP A 785 26.67 -48.61 -22.69
C TRP A 785 25.27 -49.29 -22.85
N SER A 786 25.37 -50.62 -22.99
CA SER A 786 24.61 -51.72 -22.35
C SER A 786 23.18 -52.12 -22.79
N LYS A 787 23.14 -53.17 -23.64
CA LYS A 787 22.27 -54.38 -23.71
C LYS A 787 20.74 -54.29 -23.51
N THR A 788 19.98 -54.59 -24.58
CA THR A 788 19.18 -55.85 -24.78
C THR A 788 18.79 -56.04 -26.27
N LEU A 789 18.31 -57.23 -26.65
CA LEU A 789 18.38 -57.90 -27.97
C LEU A 789 17.48 -57.42 -29.15
N THR A 790 18.04 -57.64 -30.36
CA THR A 790 17.60 -57.76 -31.79
C THR A 790 16.27 -58.51 -32.11
N PRO A 791 15.68 -58.52 -33.37
CA PRO A 791 16.36 -58.47 -34.68
C PRO A 791 15.69 -57.76 -35.93
N MET A 792 16.57 -57.51 -36.93
CA MET A 792 16.43 -57.69 -38.39
C MET A 792 15.84 -56.62 -39.35
N ILE A 793 16.54 -56.55 -40.51
CA ILE A 793 16.23 -55.99 -41.84
C ILE A 793 16.90 -54.64 -42.21
N SER A 794 18.13 -54.77 -42.74
CA SER A 794 18.59 -54.30 -44.06
C SER A 794 18.24 -52.89 -44.54
N GLN A 795 19.25 -52.01 -44.57
CA GLN A 795 19.53 -51.07 -45.66
C GLN A 795 20.98 -50.57 -45.55
N GLY A 796 21.77 -50.71 -46.62
CA GLY A 796 23.14 -50.21 -46.70
C GLY A 796 23.24 -49.14 -47.78
N GLN A 797 23.05 -47.88 -47.41
CA GLN A 797 23.33 -46.73 -48.28
C GLN A 797 24.82 -46.36 -48.18
N HIS A 798 25.46 -46.10 -49.33
CA HIS A 798 26.81 -45.55 -49.41
C HIS A 798 26.73 -44.02 -49.51
N ARG A 799 27.55 -43.30 -48.73
CA ARG A 799 27.70 -41.84 -48.75
C ARG A 799 28.85 -41.45 -49.68
N LEU A 800 28.61 -40.56 -50.64
CA LEU A 800 29.65 -39.77 -51.30
C LEU A 800 29.64 -38.38 -50.66
N MET A 801 30.80 -37.89 -50.24
CA MET A 801 30.94 -36.56 -49.66
C MET A 801 31.22 -35.58 -50.80
N LEU A 802 30.22 -34.81 -51.20
CA LEU A 802 30.39 -33.68 -52.11
C LEU A 802 30.84 -32.48 -51.27
N LEU A 803 31.98 -31.88 -51.61
CA LEU A 803 32.28 -30.52 -51.19
C LEU A 803 32.01 -29.61 -52.39
N ILE A 804 31.10 -28.67 -52.23
CA ILE A 804 30.87 -27.57 -53.17
C ILE A 804 31.71 -26.40 -52.65
N GLN A 805 32.46 -25.75 -53.54
CA GLN A 805 33.33 -24.62 -53.20
C GLN A 805 32.74 -23.33 -53.72
#